data_AF-A0A2C6ADB9-F1
#
_entry.id   AF-A0A2C6ADB9-F1
#
_cell.length_a   1.000
_cell.length_b   1.000
_cell.length_c   1.000
_cell.angle_alpha   90.00
_cell.angle_beta   90.00
_cell.angle_gamma   90.00
#
_symmetry.space_group_name_H-M   'P 1'
#
loop_
_entity.id
_entity.type
_entity.pdbx_description
1 polymer ?
#
loop_
_entity_poly.entity_id
_entity_poly.type
_entity_poly.pdbx_seq_one_letter_code
_entity_poly.pdbx_strand_id
1 'polypeptide(L)'
;MDVGVSNCGRDIIKGSPPAKKINIAYFEAWNQKRNCLTMNVDQIDTEKYSHLHFAFAEVTRDFKVDISKVKEQFDMFKDMTGIKKIISFGGWDFSTQPGTFSILRDAVKPANREAFHRNLVAFVGEHNLDGIDLDWEYPGAPDIPEIPAGNPEDGLNYHEFLSLVKSTLGDSKSVSFAAPASYWYLKSFPIALMAKTLDYIVYMTYDLHGQWDYGNKWSTPGCPTGDCLRSHVNDTATRDALSMITKAGAPSNKVVVGVASYGRSFKMAQAGCTGPMCRFTGTPRTSHAAKGRCTDTSGYISNAEIAEIIQGGRVNKQWKEAGSSMMVYNDTEWVAYMDDDTKAARSRFYDEYNFAGTTDWAVDLQKFVDGSGGDDDDENVDPNHWAPCLDSYTTFQQLEERKDSIPPHCVEQYLVQVQIAIMAEALKTFKHLVDSGYDDKFKIYEGYVKKQVPAQIDAFMASDKVQKYYKCKETKSVVCCSSCSSIFGCENCDRSSGCKDGLRTVDVECPRTEHEVDMISPVHVPNVTFALQDSDGFWKAIGDDYGIEESWVQFGRRHMQTLNGCQFKDINKCRDIQDRWWYNYPLANRDKIKVYNPRDVVGQSYDKARDLLDRFKIVRDYGDYDELMLWSDVVDATSVPSLTTQLAVDSMTKIVDKAKEIEKKEREEMILSFVTGLLFFIPLVGEAAGVAGLTAARSLLRLISVGGDAGLTVYDVVKDPQNAFMSIFTFLLGAGVGEGGFRKAAESRRSMTTREVDSLGPAKKDLERIETIRSGICLL
;
A
#
# COMPACT_ATOMS: atom_id res chain seq x y z
N MET A 1 20.43 25.66 13.47
CA MET A 1 21.05 26.43 12.35
C MET A 1 22.48 26.96 12.61
N ASP A 2 23.21 26.54 13.66
CA ASP A 2 24.40 27.30 14.11
C ASP A 2 25.78 26.98 13.50
N VAL A 3 25.94 26.02 12.57
CA VAL A 3 27.29 25.53 12.20
C VAL A 3 27.88 26.17 10.91
N GLY A 4 27.10 26.96 10.15
CA GLY A 4 27.55 27.45 8.82
C GLY A 4 28.11 28.88 8.76
N VAL A 5 27.59 29.81 9.59
CA VAL A 5 27.80 31.26 9.37
C VAL A 5 28.90 31.87 10.25
N SER A 6 29.33 31.22 11.35
CA SER A 6 30.26 31.84 12.30
C SER A 6 31.66 32.10 11.74
N ASN A 7 32.09 31.38 10.70
CA ASN A 7 33.45 31.46 10.19
C ASN A 7 33.65 32.53 9.10
N CYS A 8 32.59 33.16 8.60
CA CYS A 8 32.66 34.17 7.52
C CYS A 8 32.02 35.51 7.90
N GLY A 9 31.79 35.76 9.20
CA GLY A 9 31.01 36.91 9.70
C GLY A 9 29.51 36.78 9.43
N ARG A 10 28.70 37.65 10.04
CA ARG A 10 27.22 37.66 9.87
C ARG A 10 26.70 38.81 8.99
N ASP A 11 27.61 39.57 8.39
CA ASP A 11 27.22 40.70 7.55
C ASP A 11 26.53 40.23 6.26
N ILE A 12 25.49 40.97 5.85
CA ILE A 12 24.81 40.79 4.56
C ILE A 12 25.60 41.56 3.50
N ILE A 13 25.91 40.91 2.37
CA ILE A 13 26.56 41.60 1.25
C ILE A 13 25.51 42.39 0.49
N LYS A 14 25.55 43.73 0.62
CA LYS A 14 24.65 44.65 -0.08
C LYS A 14 25.08 44.80 -1.56
N GLY A 15 24.19 44.42 -2.47
CA GLY A 15 24.33 44.63 -3.91
C GLY A 15 23.89 46.03 -4.37
N SER A 16 23.85 46.25 -5.69
CA SER A 16 23.26 47.47 -6.27
C SER A 16 21.75 47.51 -6.03
N PRO A 17 21.10 48.69 -6.05
CA PRO A 17 19.63 48.77 -5.96
C PRO A 17 18.92 47.95 -7.06
N PRO A 18 17.76 47.35 -6.78
CA PRO A 18 16.94 46.74 -7.82
C PRO A 18 16.39 47.79 -8.78
N ALA A 19 16.24 47.44 -10.06
CA ALA A 19 15.71 48.36 -11.07
C ALA A 19 14.23 48.73 -10.79
N LYS A 20 13.47 47.76 -10.26
CA LYS A 20 12.11 47.93 -9.74
C LYS A 20 11.92 47.00 -8.56
N LYS A 21 11.15 47.43 -7.57
CA LYS A 21 10.79 46.58 -6.43
C LYS A 21 9.81 45.48 -6.88
N ILE A 22 10.06 44.26 -6.43
CA ILE A 22 9.24 43.08 -6.68
C ILE A 22 8.42 42.79 -5.43
N ASN A 23 7.09 42.86 -5.53
CA ASN A 23 6.17 42.41 -4.49
C ASN A 23 5.39 41.24 -5.07
N ILE A 24 5.62 40.05 -4.52
CA ILE A 24 5.01 38.81 -5.01
C ILE A 24 3.87 38.41 -4.09
N ALA A 25 2.70 38.12 -4.68
CA ALA A 25 1.66 37.34 -4.02
C ALA A 25 1.77 35.88 -4.49
N TYR A 26 2.04 34.95 -3.56
CA TYR A 26 1.72 33.55 -3.82
C TYR A 26 0.25 33.32 -3.53
N PHE A 27 -0.44 32.69 -4.47
CA PHE A 27 -1.84 32.31 -4.33
C PHE A 27 -1.96 30.79 -4.34
N GLU A 28 -2.49 30.22 -3.25
CA GLU A 28 -2.74 28.79 -3.13
C GLU A 28 -4.00 28.44 -3.93
N ALA A 29 -3.81 27.97 -5.17
CA ALA A 29 -4.87 27.64 -6.12
C ALA A 29 -5.81 26.52 -5.64
N TRP A 30 -5.42 25.79 -4.59
CA TRP A 30 -6.24 24.79 -3.93
C TRP A 30 -7.00 25.34 -2.70
N ASN A 31 -6.95 26.65 -2.40
CA ASN A 31 -7.61 27.22 -1.22
C ASN A 31 -9.13 26.94 -1.19
N GLN A 32 -9.76 26.72 -2.34
CA GLN A 32 -11.16 26.33 -2.48
C GLN A 32 -11.49 24.96 -1.85
N LYS A 33 -10.47 24.18 -1.45
CA LYS A 33 -10.65 22.93 -0.69
C LYS A 33 -10.79 23.16 0.82
N ARG A 34 -10.58 24.38 1.31
CA ARG A 34 -10.81 24.75 2.71
C ARG A 34 -12.30 24.98 2.93
N ASN A 35 -12.77 24.69 4.15
CA ASN A 35 -14.16 24.91 4.53
C ASN A 35 -14.55 26.41 4.57
N CYS A 36 -13.56 27.29 4.70
CA CYS A 36 -13.69 28.74 4.71
C CYS A 36 -12.36 29.37 4.29
N LEU A 37 -12.27 30.70 4.24
CA LEU A 37 -11.07 31.41 3.76
C LEU A 37 -10.74 31.03 2.31
N THR A 38 -11.78 30.97 1.49
CA THR A 38 -11.75 30.68 0.06
C THR A 38 -11.69 31.99 -0.73
N MET A 39 -10.53 32.29 -1.30
CA MET A 39 -10.28 33.48 -2.12
C MET A 39 -10.24 33.08 -3.59
N ASN A 40 -10.95 33.81 -4.46
CA ASN A 40 -10.73 33.73 -5.90
C ASN A 40 -9.51 34.58 -6.28
N VAL A 41 -8.74 34.08 -7.24
CA VAL A 41 -7.48 34.70 -7.65
C VAL A 41 -7.64 36.15 -8.14
N ASP A 42 -8.80 36.50 -8.73
CA ASP A 42 -9.11 37.82 -9.24
C ASP A 42 -9.48 38.85 -8.15
N GLN A 43 -9.60 38.41 -6.88
CA GLN A 43 -9.78 39.29 -5.72
C GLN A 43 -8.45 39.87 -5.20
N ILE A 44 -7.31 39.45 -5.76
CA ILE A 44 -5.98 39.92 -5.36
C ILE A 44 -5.78 41.36 -5.86
N ASP A 45 -5.38 42.24 -4.94
CA ASP A 45 -5.09 43.65 -5.22
C ASP A 45 -3.83 43.80 -6.11
N THR A 46 -4.05 44.06 -7.39
CA THR A 46 -3.00 44.26 -8.39
C THR A 46 -2.24 45.58 -8.24
N GLU A 47 -2.71 46.52 -7.40
CA GLU A 47 -1.95 47.74 -7.08
C GLU A 47 -0.88 47.48 -6.01
N LYS A 48 -1.10 46.50 -5.13
CA LYS A 48 -0.16 46.12 -4.06
C LYS A 48 0.97 45.21 -4.56
N TYR A 49 0.66 44.28 -5.46
CA TYR A 49 1.58 43.26 -5.95
C TYR A 49 2.01 43.50 -7.39
N SER A 50 3.29 43.33 -7.68
CA SER A 50 3.80 43.42 -9.05
C SER A 50 3.78 42.07 -9.77
N HIS A 51 3.82 40.96 -9.03
CA HIS A 51 3.79 39.60 -9.55
C HIS A 51 2.80 38.76 -8.74
N LEU A 52 2.10 37.87 -9.44
CA LEU A 52 1.24 36.85 -8.87
C LEU A 52 1.79 35.49 -9.28
N HIS A 53 2.19 34.71 -8.28
CA HIS A 53 2.63 33.33 -8.43
C HIS A 53 1.43 32.41 -8.17
N PHE A 54 0.94 31.79 -9.24
CA PHE A 54 -0.16 30.83 -9.16
C PHE A 54 0.39 29.47 -8.73
N ALA A 55 0.19 29.11 -7.46
CA ALA A 55 0.73 27.91 -6.83
C ALA A 55 -0.39 26.87 -6.62
N PHE A 56 -0.35 25.66 -7.16
CA PHE A 56 0.62 25.15 -8.12
C PHE A 56 -0.12 24.51 -9.30
N ALA A 57 0.47 24.64 -10.49
CA ALA A 57 0.23 23.65 -11.53
C ALA A 57 1.01 22.37 -11.22
N GLU A 58 0.43 21.23 -11.55
CA GLU A 58 1.09 19.93 -11.36
C GLU A 58 1.89 19.53 -12.61
N VAL A 59 2.80 18.58 -12.42
CA VAL A 59 3.58 17.96 -13.50
C VAL A 59 3.28 16.47 -13.51
N THR A 60 2.85 15.97 -14.67
CA THR A 60 2.61 14.53 -14.87
C THR A 60 3.93 13.75 -14.97
N ARG A 61 3.86 12.42 -14.88
CA ARG A 61 5.05 11.54 -15.00
C ARG A 61 5.71 11.59 -16.37
N ASP A 62 4.99 11.97 -17.42
CA ASP A 62 5.50 12.24 -18.76
C ASP A 62 5.87 13.73 -18.97
N PHE A 63 6.04 14.46 -17.86
CA PHE A 63 6.52 15.85 -17.79
C PHE A 63 5.64 16.89 -18.46
N LYS A 64 4.33 16.61 -18.62
CA LYS A 64 3.34 17.60 -19.09
C LYS A 64 2.77 18.39 -17.92
N VAL A 65 2.42 19.64 -18.20
CA VAL A 65 1.70 20.51 -17.25
C VAL A 65 0.25 20.01 -17.10
N ASP A 66 -0.22 19.90 -15.86
CA ASP A 66 -1.59 19.57 -15.53
C ASP A 66 -2.21 20.66 -14.64
N ILE A 67 -3.24 21.31 -15.16
CA ILE A 67 -4.04 22.33 -14.46
C ILE A 67 -5.43 21.83 -14.07
N SER A 68 -5.76 20.57 -14.36
CA SER A 68 -7.13 20.05 -14.26
C SER A 68 -7.74 20.22 -12.87
N LYS A 69 -6.94 20.05 -11.81
CA LYS A 69 -7.34 20.20 -10.41
C LYS A 69 -7.62 21.64 -9.97
N VAL A 70 -7.14 22.62 -10.72
CA VAL A 70 -7.20 24.06 -10.38
C VAL A 70 -7.66 24.91 -11.57
N LYS A 71 -8.38 24.27 -12.51
CA LYS A 71 -8.71 24.86 -13.82
C LYS A 71 -9.48 26.17 -13.71
N GLU A 72 -10.47 26.23 -12.83
CA GLU A 72 -11.31 27.41 -12.65
C GLU A 72 -10.49 28.63 -12.19
N GLN A 73 -9.66 28.45 -11.15
CA GLN A 73 -8.75 29.49 -10.69
C GLN A 73 -7.72 29.85 -11.75
N PHE A 74 -7.21 28.88 -12.51
CA PHE A 74 -6.26 29.14 -13.60
C PHE A 74 -6.88 29.96 -14.73
N ASP A 75 -8.15 29.70 -15.07
CA ASP A 75 -8.88 30.45 -16.08
C ASP A 75 -9.11 31.92 -15.67
N MET A 76 -9.38 32.18 -14.39
CA MET A 76 -9.44 33.56 -13.88
C MET A 76 -8.07 34.22 -13.87
N PHE A 77 -7.04 33.49 -13.43
CA PHE A 77 -5.67 33.98 -13.33
C PHE A 77 -5.12 34.46 -14.68
N LYS A 78 -5.29 33.66 -15.75
CA LYS A 78 -4.77 34.03 -17.08
C LYS A 78 -5.45 35.27 -17.66
N ASP A 79 -6.65 35.62 -17.22
CA ASP A 79 -7.41 36.78 -17.68
C ASP A 79 -7.10 38.06 -16.88
N MET A 80 -6.37 37.95 -15.77
CA MET A 80 -5.95 39.11 -14.97
C MET A 80 -5.06 40.07 -15.76
N THR A 81 -5.20 41.36 -15.45
CA THR A 81 -4.41 42.47 -16.02
C THR A 81 -3.82 43.33 -14.89
N GLY A 82 -2.83 44.18 -15.20
CA GLY A 82 -2.17 45.04 -14.20
C GLY A 82 -1.11 44.34 -13.35
N ILE A 83 -0.99 43.00 -13.44
CA ILE A 83 -0.04 42.18 -12.68
C ILE A 83 0.72 41.20 -13.58
N LYS A 84 1.93 40.82 -13.18
CA LYS A 84 2.71 39.78 -13.87
C LYS A 84 2.22 38.39 -13.48
N LYS A 85 1.78 37.61 -14.46
CA LYS A 85 1.21 36.26 -14.27
C LYS A 85 2.29 35.19 -14.34
N ILE A 86 2.73 34.69 -13.19
CA ILE A 86 3.77 33.66 -13.07
C ILE A 86 3.12 32.34 -12.67
N ILE A 87 3.38 31.26 -13.42
CA ILE A 87 2.93 29.92 -13.04
C ILE A 87 4.00 29.22 -12.20
N SER A 88 3.61 28.73 -11.02
CA SER A 88 4.51 28.00 -10.12
C SER A 88 4.26 26.50 -10.20
N PHE A 89 5.33 25.71 -10.09
CA PHE A 89 5.28 24.24 -10.03
C PHE A 89 6.06 23.72 -8.83
N GLY A 90 5.63 22.61 -8.25
CA GLY A 90 6.30 21.97 -7.12
C GLY A 90 5.58 22.24 -5.80
N GLY A 91 6.27 22.84 -4.85
CA GLY A 91 5.86 22.97 -3.45
C GLY A 91 6.16 21.73 -2.62
N TRP A 92 6.01 21.87 -1.30
CA TRP A 92 6.31 20.84 -0.32
C TRP A 92 5.66 19.48 -0.64
N ASP A 93 4.33 19.44 -0.79
CA ASP A 93 3.59 18.19 -1.02
C ASP A 93 4.02 17.49 -2.31
N PHE A 94 4.07 18.22 -3.43
CA PHE A 94 4.46 17.63 -4.71
C PHE A 94 5.90 17.09 -4.66
N SER A 95 6.78 17.79 -3.96
CA SER A 95 8.19 17.42 -3.82
C SER A 95 8.43 16.29 -2.81
N THR A 96 7.49 16.03 -1.89
CA THR A 96 7.70 15.11 -0.76
C THR A 96 6.78 13.91 -0.69
N GLN A 97 5.60 13.94 -1.32
CA GLN A 97 4.63 12.86 -1.21
C GLN A 97 4.97 11.61 -2.05
N PRO A 98 4.65 10.40 -1.56
CA PRO A 98 4.70 9.18 -2.34
C PRO A 98 3.91 9.31 -3.65
N GLY A 99 4.56 9.04 -4.78
CA GLY A 99 3.94 9.08 -6.10
C GLY A 99 4.32 10.30 -6.95
N THR A 100 4.72 11.42 -6.33
CA THR A 100 5.12 12.66 -7.02
C THR A 100 6.57 13.07 -6.75
N PHE A 101 7.17 12.70 -5.62
CA PHE A 101 8.53 13.14 -5.22
C PHE A 101 9.62 12.89 -6.28
N SER A 102 9.46 11.87 -7.14
CA SER A 102 10.43 11.54 -8.19
C SER A 102 10.29 12.37 -9.46
N ILE A 103 9.15 13.04 -9.66
CA ILE A 103 8.81 13.67 -10.96
C ILE A 103 9.78 14.80 -11.27
N LEU A 104 9.94 15.81 -10.39
CA LEU A 104 10.90 16.91 -10.64
C LEU A 104 12.35 16.40 -10.66
N ARG A 105 12.68 15.43 -9.80
CA ARG A 105 14.00 14.78 -9.75
C ARG A 105 14.36 14.17 -11.10
N ASP A 106 13.41 13.49 -11.72
CA ASP A 106 13.60 12.86 -13.02
C ASP A 106 13.54 13.87 -14.16
N ALA A 107 12.65 14.87 -14.07
CA ALA A 107 12.42 15.86 -15.12
C ALA A 107 13.66 16.72 -15.40
N VAL A 108 14.45 17.08 -14.38
CA VAL A 108 15.64 17.94 -14.58
C VAL A 108 16.89 17.19 -15.09
N LYS A 109 16.87 15.85 -15.11
CA LYS A 109 18.02 15.04 -15.53
C LYS A 109 18.35 15.29 -17.01
N PRO A 110 19.63 15.13 -17.43
CA PRO A 110 20.04 15.32 -18.82
C PRO A 110 19.19 14.57 -19.86
N ALA A 111 18.74 13.35 -19.52
CA ALA A 111 17.92 12.53 -20.43
C ALA A 111 16.50 13.08 -20.66
N ASN A 112 15.96 13.88 -19.72
CA ASN A 112 14.55 14.25 -19.67
C ASN A 112 14.30 15.76 -19.79
N ARG A 113 15.29 16.58 -19.40
CA ARG A 113 15.12 18.04 -19.26
C ARG A 113 14.62 18.74 -20.51
N GLU A 114 14.98 18.26 -21.68
CA GLU A 114 14.55 18.80 -22.97
C GLU A 114 13.04 18.60 -23.20
N ALA A 115 12.49 17.44 -22.78
CA ALA A 115 11.06 17.19 -22.89
C ALA A 115 10.27 18.09 -21.92
N PHE A 116 10.71 18.16 -20.66
CA PHE A 116 10.07 19.00 -19.66
C PHE A 116 10.14 20.49 -20.02
N HIS A 117 11.30 20.94 -20.48
CA HIS A 117 11.55 22.31 -20.95
C HIS A 117 10.55 22.72 -22.03
N ARG A 118 10.41 21.91 -23.09
CA ARG A 118 9.50 22.20 -24.20
C ARG A 118 8.06 22.30 -23.72
N ASN A 119 7.64 21.42 -22.82
CA ASN A 119 6.28 21.42 -22.28
C ASN A 119 6.01 22.70 -21.47
N LEU A 120 6.95 23.13 -20.61
CA LEU A 120 6.79 24.37 -19.84
C LEU A 120 6.77 25.62 -20.73
N VAL A 121 7.72 25.72 -21.68
CA VAL A 121 7.78 26.86 -22.60
C VAL A 121 6.52 26.94 -23.46
N ALA A 122 6.04 25.80 -23.98
CA ALA A 122 4.81 25.74 -24.76
C ALA A 122 3.61 26.23 -23.92
N PHE A 123 3.49 25.76 -22.68
CA PHE A 123 2.41 26.15 -21.78
C PHE A 123 2.39 27.66 -21.48
N VAL A 124 3.57 28.25 -21.21
CA VAL A 124 3.71 29.71 -21.02
C VAL A 124 3.27 30.48 -22.26
N GLY A 125 3.67 30.01 -23.44
CA GLY A 125 3.30 30.62 -24.72
C GLY A 125 1.81 30.51 -25.00
N GLU A 126 1.23 29.32 -24.82
CA GLU A 126 -0.19 29.02 -25.06
C GLU A 126 -1.12 29.90 -24.24
N HIS A 127 -0.77 30.15 -22.97
CA HIS A 127 -1.60 30.92 -22.05
C HIS A 127 -1.11 32.37 -21.85
N ASN A 128 -0.14 32.82 -22.64
CA ASN A 128 0.44 34.17 -22.58
C ASN A 128 0.87 34.58 -21.15
N LEU A 129 1.47 33.67 -20.40
CA LEU A 129 1.92 33.90 -19.02
C LEU A 129 3.23 34.70 -19.01
N ASP A 130 3.49 35.50 -17.99
CA ASP A 130 4.68 36.37 -17.88
C ASP A 130 5.93 35.66 -17.34
N GLY A 131 5.84 34.40 -16.92
CA GLY A 131 6.99 33.65 -16.47
C GLY A 131 6.66 32.34 -15.78
N ILE A 132 7.72 31.70 -15.30
CA ILE A 132 7.69 30.44 -14.55
C ILE A 132 8.44 30.64 -13.25
N ASP A 133 7.92 30.02 -12.21
CA ASP A 133 8.62 29.79 -10.96
C ASP A 133 8.65 28.28 -10.68
N LEU A 134 9.79 27.76 -10.24
CA LEU A 134 9.93 26.35 -9.89
C LEU A 134 10.34 26.21 -8.42
N ASP A 135 9.51 25.50 -7.67
CA ASP A 135 9.62 25.33 -6.23
C ASP A 135 9.86 23.84 -5.91
N TRP A 136 11.05 23.35 -6.25
CA TRP A 136 11.45 21.98 -5.92
C TRP A 136 12.04 21.94 -4.50
N GLU A 137 11.37 21.21 -3.61
CA GLU A 137 11.73 21.09 -2.19
C GLU A 137 12.24 19.69 -1.77
N TYR A 138 13.55 19.41 -1.72
CA TYR A 138 14.67 20.20 -2.24
C TYR A 138 15.63 19.33 -3.06
N PRO A 139 16.29 19.89 -4.11
CA PRO A 139 17.36 19.23 -4.83
C PRO A 139 18.50 18.79 -3.89
N GLY A 140 18.89 17.52 -3.99
CA GLY A 140 20.00 16.98 -3.20
C GLY A 140 19.72 16.89 -1.69
N ALA A 141 18.45 16.96 -1.26
CA ALA A 141 18.10 16.78 0.15
C ALA A 141 18.39 15.34 0.61
N PRO A 142 19.25 15.13 1.63
CA PRO A 142 19.74 13.80 1.96
C PRO A 142 18.85 13.02 2.94
N ASP A 143 17.96 13.69 3.67
CA ASP A 143 17.43 13.20 4.94
C ASP A 143 15.97 13.55 5.21
N ILE A 144 15.19 13.84 4.16
CA ILE A 144 13.73 13.96 4.32
C ILE A 144 13.18 12.56 4.59
N PRO A 145 12.56 12.30 5.76
CA PRO A 145 12.07 10.97 6.12
C PRO A 145 11.14 10.38 5.05
N GLU A 146 11.23 9.06 4.82
CA GLU A 146 10.42 8.31 3.83
C GLU A 146 10.70 8.65 2.35
N ILE A 147 11.62 9.58 2.08
CA ILE A 147 12.06 9.91 0.72
C ILE A 147 13.50 9.44 0.51
N PRO A 148 13.83 8.82 -0.63
CA PRO A 148 15.22 8.51 -0.97
C PRO A 148 16.09 9.79 -0.95
N ALA A 149 17.31 9.66 -0.45
CA ALA A 149 18.29 10.75 -0.48
C ALA A 149 18.46 11.29 -1.92
N GLY A 150 18.50 12.61 -2.07
CA GLY A 150 18.76 13.27 -3.34
C GLY A 150 20.17 13.01 -3.84
N ASN A 151 20.39 13.15 -5.15
CA ASN A 151 21.71 12.96 -5.75
C ASN A 151 22.54 14.24 -5.60
N PRO A 152 23.87 14.14 -5.44
CA PRO A 152 24.76 15.31 -5.41
C PRO A 152 24.65 16.21 -6.65
N GLU A 153 24.29 15.66 -7.80
CA GLU A 153 24.18 16.37 -9.08
C GLU A 153 22.84 17.12 -9.24
N ASP A 154 21.86 16.88 -8.37
CA ASP A 154 20.50 17.42 -8.48
C ASP A 154 20.49 18.95 -8.61
N GLY A 155 21.32 19.65 -7.84
CA GLY A 155 21.41 21.11 -7.90
C GLY A 155 21.98 21.67 -9.20
N LEU A 156 22.98 21.00 -9.79
CA LEU A 156 23.52 21.37 -11.09
C LEU A 156 22.54 21.06 -12.22
N ASN A 157 21.90 19.88 -12.17
CA ASN A 157 20.84 19.52 -13.11
C ASN A 157 19.69 20.53 -13.08
N TYR A 158 19.33 20.98 -11.88
CA TYR A 158 18.29 21.98 -11.67
C TYR A 158 18.65 23.34 -12.29
N HIS A 159 19.88 23.81 -12.04
CA HIS A 159 20.40 25.03 -12.67
C HIS A 159 20.41 24.92 -14.20
N GLU A 160 20.89 23.80 -14.76
CA GLU A 160 20.96 23.61 -16.21
C GLU A 160 19.57 23.61 -16.85
N PHE A 161 18.60 22.96 -16.21
CA PHE A 161 17.20 23.00 -16.64
C PHE A 161 16.63 24.42 -16.64
N LEU A 162 16.72 25.14 -15.53
CA LEU A 162 16.19 26.51 -15.43
C LEU A 162 16.90 27.47 -16.38
N SER A 163 18.20 27.30 -16.60
CA SER A 163 18.97 28.06 -17.57
C SER A 163 18.47 27.82 -19.01
N LEU A 164 18.13 26.57 -19.34
CA LEU A 164 17.54 26.21 -20.63
C LEU A 164 16.16 26.88 -20.82
N VAL A 165 15.29 26.82 -19.80
CA VAL A 165 13.99 27.52 -19.80
C VAL A 165 14.19 29.02 -20.00
N LYS A 166 15.06 29.66 -19.21
CA LYS A 166 15.34 31.10 -19.32
C LYS A 166 15.88 31.49 -20.69
N SER A 167 16.80 30.71 -21.24
CA SER A 167 17.37 30.98 -22.57
C SER A 167 16.32 30.97 -23.69
N THR A 168 15.27 30.16 -23.54
CA THR A 168 14.21 30.02 -24.55
C THR A 168 13.11 31.06 -24.38
N LEU A 169 12.73 31.37 -23.14
CA LEU A 169 11.74 32.40 -22.84
C LEU A 169 12.27 33.83 -23.06
N GLY A 170 13.59 34.02 -22.95
CA GLY A 170 14.25 35.31 -23.14
C GLY A 170 13.98 36.30 -22.00
N ASP A 171 14.21 37.58 -22.27
CA ASP A 171 14.13 38.66 -21.26
C ASP A 171 12.71 39.20 -21.05
N SER A 172 11.76 38.87 -21.93
CA SER A 172 10.37 39.35 -21.84
C SER A 172 9.54 38.59 -20.81
N LYS A 173 10.01 37.41 -20.40
CA LYS A 173 9.36 36.53 -19.42
C LYS A 173 10.36 36.19 -18.31
N SER A 174 9.86 36.09 -17.08
CA SER A 174 10.70 35.79 -15.92
C SER A 174 10.83 34.29 -15.66
N VAL A 175 11.98 33.86 -15.17
CA VAL A 175 12.23 32.53 -14.62
C VAL A 175 12.83 32.71 -13.22
N SER A 176 12.10 32.23 -12.22
CA SER A 176 12.53 32.21 -10.82
C SER A 176 12.50 30.81 -10.24
N PHE A 177 12.99 30.69 -9.01
CA PHE A 177 12.87 29.49 -8.21
C PHE A 177 12.78 29.85 -6.73
N ALA A 178 12.17 28.97 -5.96
CA ALA A 178 12.17 29.05 -4.51
C ALA A 178 13.41 28.38 -3.90
N ALA A 179 13.99 29.02 -2.89
CA ALA A 179 15.19 28.55 -2.20
C ALA A 179 14.97 28.49 -0.68
N PRO A 180 15.45 27.45 0.02
CA PRO A 180 15.26 27.29 1.46
C PRO A 180 16.20 28.17 2.28
N ALA A 181 15.72 28.72 3.39
CA ALA A 181 16.56 29.49 4.32
C ALA A 181 17.52 28.64 5.18
N SER A 182 17.33 27.32 5.22
CA SER A 182 18.21 26.41 5.93
C SER A 182 19.48 26.13 5.13
N TYR A 183 20.65 26.35 5.75
CA TYR A 183 21.96 25.97 5.17
C TYR A 183 21.99 24.50 4.71
N TRP A 184 21.36 23.62 5.48
CA TRP A 184 21.41 22.18 5.22
C TRP A 184 20.84 21.80 3.86
N TYR A 185 19.80 22.50 3.41
CA TYR A 185 19.19 22.30 2.09
C TYR A 185 19.75 23.26 1.04
N LEU A 186 20.05 24.52 1.41
CA LEU A 186 20.57 25.53 0.47
C LEU A 186 21.94 25.15 -0.13
N LYS A 187 22.78 24.42 0.62
CA LYS A 187 24.14 24.03 0.17
C LYS A 187 24.16 23.22 -1.14
N SER A 188 23.04 22.58 -1.49
CA SER A 188 22.91 21.81 -2.73
C SER A 188 22.62 22.70 -3.95
N PHE A 189 22.20 23.96 -3.74
CA PHE A 189 21.89 24.88 -4.83
C PHE A 189 23.16 25.65 -5.26
N PRO A 190 23.53 25.64 -6.55
CA PRO A 190 24.63 26.47 -7.06
C PRO A 190 24.18 27.94 -7.20
N ILE A 191 23.94 28.60 -6.05
CA ILE A 191 23.31 29.93 -5.96
C ILE A 191 24.00 30.99 -6.82
N ALA A 192 25.34 31.06 -6.82
CA ALA A 192 26.06 32.01 -7.67
C ALA A 192 25.76 31.85 -9.18
N LEU A 193 25.61 30.60 -9.65
CA LEU A 193 25.28 30.31 -11.05
C LEU A 193 23.81 30.62 -11.34
N MET A 194 22.91 30.18 -10.47
CA MET A 194 21.47 30.44 -10.60
C MET A 194 21.15 31.93 -10.56
N ALA A 195 21.73 32.68 -9.61
CA ALA A 195 21.56 34.13 -9.52
C ALA A 195 22.16 34.86 -10.74
N LYS A 196 23.17 34.31 -11.40
CA LYS A 196 23.71 34.91 -12.63
C LYS A 196 22.74 34.76 -13.80
N THR A 197 22.13 33.58 -13.95
CA THR A 197 21.32 33.23 -15.12
C THR A 197 19.85 33.61 -15.00
N LEU A 198 19.26 33.47 -13.81
CA LEU A 198 17.81 33.61 -13.57
C LEU A 198 17.44 35.02 -13.11
N ASP A 199 16.15 35.37 -13.17
CA ASP A 199 15.70 36.74 -12.94
C ASP A 199 15.73 37.12 -11.46
N TYR A 200 15.19 36.27 -10.60
CA TYR A 200 15.21 36.44 -9.15
C TYR A 200 15.04 35.11 -8.40
N ILE A 201 15.33 35.14 -7.10
CA ILE A 201 15.23 34.02 -6.17
C ILE A 201 14.14 34.35 -5.16
N VAL A 202 13.14 33.49 -5.04
CA VAL A 202 12.13 33.55 -3.98
C VAL A 202 12.74 32.87 -2.77
N TYR A 203 13.12 33.63 -1.74
CA TYR A 203 13.86 33.08 -0.60
C TYR A 203 12.94 32.86 0.60
N MET A 204 12.69 31.59 0.92
CA MET A 204 11.70 31.15 1.91
C MET A 204 12.22 31.35 3.34
N THR A 205 12.25 32.61 3.79
CA THR A 205 12.74 33.03 5.12
C THR A 205 11.65 32.96 6.21
N TYR A 206 10.84 31.92 6.15
CA TYR A 206 9.83 31.50 7.12
C TYR A 206 10.02 30.00 7.39
N ASP A 207 9.21 29.40 8.26
CA ASP A 207 9.37 28.00 8.67
C ASP A 207 10.75 27.66 9.24
N LEU A 208 11.36 28.65 9.90
CA LEU A 208 12.65 28.50 10.55
C LEU A 208 12.57 27.57 11.78
N HIS A 209 11.36 27.42 12.34
CA HIS A 209 11.02 26.60 13.49
C HIS A 209 9.58 26.10 13.34
N GLY A 210 9.28 24.91 13.88
CA GLY A 210 7.95 24.30 13.79
C GLY A 210 7.87 23.02 14.59
N GLN A 211 6.74 22.31 14.49
CA GLN A 211 6.49 21.07 15.23
C GLN A 211 7.59 20.01 15.02
N TRP A 212 8.17 19.97 13.82
CA TRP A 212 9.27 19.08 13.43
C TRP A 212 10.56 19.28 14.23
N ASP A 213 10.69 20.36 15.00
CA ASP A 213 11.83 20.57 15.89
C ASP A 213 11.84 19.62 17.09
N TYR A 214 10.68 19.06 17.46
CA TYR A 214 10.56 18.13 18.58
C TYR A 214 11.57 16.98 18.46
N GLY A 215 12.27 16.64 19.54
CA GLY A 215 13.27 15.58 19.56
C GLY A 215 14.58 15.90 18.82
N ASN A 216 14.67 17.02 18.11
CA ASN A 216 15.88 17.41 17.38
C ASN A 216 16.78 18.32 18.25
N LYS A 217 17.85 17.77 18.81
CA LYS A 217 18.82 18.53 19.62
C LYS A 217 19.58 19.64 18.86
N TRP A 218 19.49 19.67 17.54
CA TRP A 218 20.18 20.62 16.67
C TRP A 218 19.28 21.73 16.11
N SER A 219 17.95 21.64 16.33
CA SER A 219 17.00 22.65 15.87
C SER A 219 17.20 23.96 16.62
N THR A 220 17.25 23.86 17.95
CA THR A 220 17.20 25.01 18.85
C THR A 220 18.36 25.02 19.84
N PRO A 221 19.25 26.03 19.77
CA PRO A 221 20.32 26.21 20.75
C PRO A 221 19.78 26.28 22.18
N GLY A 222 20.43 25.54 23.09
CA GLY A 222 20.03 25.47 24.49
C GLY A 222 18.80 24.59 24.78
N CYS A 223 18.18 23.98 23.77
CA CYS A 223 17.02 23.09 23.92
C CYS A 223 17.33 21.68 23.40
N PRO A 224 17.94 20.80 24.22
CA PRO A 224 18.35 19.47 23.78
C PRO A 224 17.20 18.58 23.31
N THR A 225 15.99 18.82 23.81
CA THR A 225 14.76 18.11 23.44
C THR A 225 14.08 18.69 22.21
N GLY A 226 14.55 19.83 21.68
CA GLY A 226 14.01 20.48 20.48
C GLY A 226 12.57 21.00 20.61
N ASP A 227 11.94 20.83 21.76
CA ASP A 227 10.54 21.14 22.05
C ASP A 227 10.34 22.53 22.66
N CYS A 228 11.27 23.48 22.47
CA CYS A 228 11.16 24.81 23.03
C CYS A 228 10.44 25.77 22.07
N LEU A 229 9.58 26.64 22.62
CA LEU A 229 8.82 27.63 21.84
C LEU A 229 9.77 28.55 21.05
N ARG A 230 9.69 28.51 19.72
CA ARG A 230 10.51 29.33 18.82
C ARG A 230 9.65 29.91 17.71
N SER A 231 9.96 31.14 17.32
CA SER A 231 9.27 31.79 16.20
C SER A 231 9.79 31.26 14.88
N HIS A 232 8.88 30.84 14.00
CA HIS A 232 9.20 30.44 12.63
C HIS A 232 9.64 31.61 11.72
N VAL A 233 9.47 32.85 12.19
CA VAL A 233 9.83 34.11 11.48
C VAL A 233 10.83 34.96 12.27
N ASN A 234 11.63 34.32 13.13
CA ASN A 234 12.65 34.96 13.96
C ASN A 234 13.61 35.87 13.15
N ASP A 235 13.74 37.13 13.54
CA ASP A 235 14.53 38.14 12.79
C ASP A 235 16.01 37.83 12.70
N THR A 236 16.60 37.33 13.79
CA THR A 236 18.02 36.97 13.79
C THR A 236 18.28 35.83 12.80
N ALA A 237 17.44 34.79 12.81
CA ALA A 237 17.55 33.68 11.88
C ALA A 237 17.27 34.11 10.42
N THR A 238 16.30 35.00 10.18
CA THR A 238 16.10 35.62 8.86
C THR A 238 17.36 36.34 8.38
N ARG A 239 17.98 37.17 9.23
CA ARG A 239 19.20 37.92 8.87
C ARG A 239 20.39 37.01 8.61
N ASP A 240 20.55 35.96 9.40
CA ASP A 240 21.58 34.94 9.18
C ASP A 240 21.37 34.23 7.83
N ALA A 241 20.12 33.92 7.47
CA ALA A 241 19.78 33.36 6.16
C ALA A 241 20.08 34.33 5.01
N LEU A 242 19.79 35.63 5.18
CA LEU A 242 20.11 36.67 4.18
C LEU A 242 21.62 36.87 4.01
N SER A 243 22.39 36.78 5.10
CA SER A 243 23.86 36.79 5.04
C SER A 243 24.37 35.57 4.26
N MET A 244 23.80 34.40 4.52
CA MET A 244 24.19 33.16 3.87
C MET A 244 23.96 33.20 2.35
N ILE A 245 22.76 33.58 1.87
CA ILE A 245 22.48 33.57 0.43
C ILE A 245 23.30 34.60 -0.35
N THR A 246 23.55 35.77 0.25
CA THR A 246 24.40 36.80 -0.38
C THR A 246 25.86 36.38 -0.43
N LYS A 247 26.36 35.67 0.58
CA LYS A 247 27.70 35.07 0.58
C LYS A 247 27.84 33.85 -0.34
N ALA A 248 26.73 33.15 -0.60
CA ALA A 248 26.67 32.12 -1.63
C ALA A 248 26.72 32.70 -3.06
N GLY A 249 26.77 34.02 -3.20
CA GLY A 249 27.00 34.72 -4.47
C GLY A 249 25.75 35.32 -5.11
N ALA A 250 24.59 35.29 -4.44
CA ALA A 250 23.42 35.99 -4.93
C ALA A 250 23.55 37.51 -4.71
N PRO A 251 23.45 38.33 -5.77
CA PRO A 251 23.26 39.77 -5.60
C PRO A 251 21.97 40.04 -4.82
N SER A 252 22.00 40.93 -3.82
CA SER A 252 20.81 41.19 -2.99
C SER A 252 19.61 41.64 -3.84
N ASN A 253 19.83 42.42 -4.90
CA ASN A 253 18.78 42.85 -5.84
C ASN A 253 18.21 41.76 -6.75
N LYS A 254 18.63 40.50 -6.58
CA LYS A 254 17.98 39.33 -7.16
C LYS A 254 17.28 38.45 -6.13
N VAL A 255 17.32 38.81 -4.84
CA VAL A 255 16.68 38.02 -3.78
C VAL A 255 15.40 38.71 -3.34
N VAL A 256 14.27 38.04 -3.53
CA VAL A 256 12.95 38.41 -3.04
C VAL A 256 12.73 37.70 -1.70
N VAL A 257 12.57 38.46 -0.62
CA VAL A 257 12.60 37.92 0.74
C VAL A 257 11.20 37.49 1.21
N GLY A 258 11.09 36.26 1.72
CA GLY A 258 9.84 35.67 2.21
C GLY A 258 9.29 36.36 3.46
N VAL A 259 7.99 36.64 3.43
CA VAL A 259 7.18 37.01 4.60
C VAL A 259 5.97 36.07 4.67
N ALA A 260 5.54 35.73 5.89
CA ALA A 260 4.48 34.76 6.12
C ALA A 260 3.14 35.44 6.45
N SER A 261 2.06 34.98 5.83
CA SER A 261 0.67 35.34 6.18
C SER A 261 0.00 34.30 7.08
N TYR A 262 0.80 33.52 7.79
CA TYR A 262 0.38 32.49 8.74
C TYR A 262 1.34 32.48 9.93
N GLY A 263 0.95 31.82 11.00
CA GLY A 263 1.80 31.48 12.12
C GLY A 263 2.01 30.00 12.26
N ARG A 264 3.15 29.62 12.82
CA ARG A 264 3.35 28.27 13.39
C ARG A 264 2.91 28.29 14.85
N SER A 265 1.97 27.42 15.18
CA SER A 265 1.39 27.29 16.51
C SER A 265 1.91 26.07 17.27
N PHE A 266 1.84 26.12 18.59
CA PHE A 266 2.31 25.10 19.49
C PHE A 266 1.38 24.97 20.69
N LYS A 267 1.08 23.74 21.10
CA LYS A 267 0.45 23.47 22.40
C LYS A 267 1.50 23.56 23.49
N MET A 268 1.40 24.56 24.34
CA MET A 268 2.29 24.75 25.48
C MET A 268 2.18 23.59 26.46
N ALA A 269 3.31 23.10 26.96
CA ALA A 269 3.35 22.07 28.01
C ALA A 269 2.90 22.62 29.38
N GLN A 270 2.97 23.94 29.58
CA GLN A 270 2.59 24.60 30.81
C GLN A 270 1.98 25.97 30.51
N ALA A 271 0.72 26.17 30.92
CA ALA A 271 0.05 27.47 30.85
C ALA A 271 0.87 28.56 31.54
N GLY A 272 0.91 29.76 30.94
CA GLY A 272 1.67 30.90 31.46
C GLY A 272 3.19 30.87 31.22
N CYS A 273 3.77 29.75 30.77
CA CYS A 273 5.20 29.68 30.44
C CYS A 273 5.44 30.14 28.99
N THR A 274 5.74 31.43 28.78
CA THR A 274 5.90 32.00 27.42
C THR A 274 7.34 32.31 27.01
N GLY A 275 8.33 31.94 27.83
CA GLY A 275 9.74 32.22 27.56
C GLY A 275 10.38 31.27 26.54
N PRO A 276 11.59 31.58 26.05
CA PRO A 276 12.27 30.76 25.05
C PRO A 276 12.73 29.38 25.56
N MET A 277 12.63 29.09 26.86
CA MET A 277 12.91 27.74 27.38
C MET A 277 11.63 26.99 27.76
N CYS A 278 10.47 27.61 27.55
CA CYS A 278 9.19 26.95 27.73
C CYS A 278 8.93 25.98 26.59
N ARG A 279 8.26 24.89 26.91
CA ARG A 279 8.14 23.74 26.03
C ARG A 279 6.77 23.64 25.40
N PHE A 280 6.72 23.00 24.24
CA PHE A 280 5.50 22.55 23.58
C PHE A 280 5.37 21.03 23.62
N THR A 281 4.18 20.52 23.33
CA THR A 281 3.86 19.09 23.33
C THR A 281 3.64 18.54 21.93
N GLY A 282 3.57 17.21 21.81
CA GLY A 282 3.39 16.50 20.55
C GLY A 282 4.60 15.66 20.17
N THR A 283 4.74 15.39 18.88
CA THR A 283 5.85 14.66 18.27
C THR A 283 6.38 15.45 17.06
N PRO A 284 7.46 15.04 16.38
CA PRO A 284 7.93 15.76 15.19
C PRO A 284 6.91 15.79 14.03
N ARG A 285 5.91 14.90 14.05
CA ARG A 285 4.91 14.76 12.98
C ARG A 285 3.48 15.10 13.41
N THR A 286 3.24 15.20 14.71
CA THR A 286 1.92 15.46 15.28
C THR A 286 2.00 16.66 16.18
N SER A 287 1.36 17.77 15.79
CA SER A 287 1.19 18.93 16.67
C SER A 287 -0.07 18.76 17.50
N HIS A 288 0.05 18.98 18.81
CA HIS A 288 -1.11 19.07 19.70
C HIS A 288 -1.73 20.47 19.72
N ALA A 289 -1.17 21.44 18.98
CA ALA A 289 -1.74 22.78 18.90
C ALA A 289 -3.12 22.70 18.24
N ALA A 290 -4.07 23.52 18.71
CA ALA A 290 -5.39 23.58 18.11
C ALA A 290 -5.29 23.95 16.62
N LYS A 291 -6.03 23.23 15.77
CA LYS A 291 -6.16 23.53 14.35
C LYS A 291 -6.96 24.82 14.14
N GLY A 292 -6.59 25.60 13.13
CA GLY A 292 -7.44 26.67 12.62
C GLY A 292 -8.72 26.09 12.00
N ARG A 293 -9.84 26.81 12.06
CA ARG A 293 -11.12 26.34 11.52
C ARG A 293 -11.14 26.27 9.98
N CYS A 294 -10.33 27.09 9.31
CA CYS A 294 -10.22 27.15 7.86
C CYS A 294 -8.95 26.47 7.36
N THR A 295 -7.80 26.66 8.03
CA THR A 295 -6.56 25.99 7.62
C THR A 295 -6.56 24.50 7.95
N ASP A 296 -7.37 24.08 8.92
CA ASP A 296 -7.60 22.70 9.34
C ASP A 296 -6.30 21.88 9.58
N THR A 297 -5.23 22.55 10.00
CA THR A 297 -3.90 21.95 10.17
C THR A 297 -3.33 22.30 11.54
N SER A 298 -3.14 21.30 12.40
CA SER A 298 -2.53 21.51 13.72
C SER A 298 -1.10 22.04 13.60
N GLY A 299 -0.78 23.08 14.37
CA GLY A 299 0.52 23.75 14.31
C GLY A 299 0.66 24.80 13.21
N TYR A 300 -0.42 25.09 12.47
CA TYR A 300 -0.45 26.06 11.38
C TYR A 300 -1.77 26.84 11.37
N ILE A 301 -1.71 28.17 11.46
CA ILE A 301 -2.90 29.02 11.55
C ILE A 301 -2.72 30.29 10.72
N SER A 302 -3.72 30.64 9.92
CA SER A 302 -3.66 31.82 9.03
C SER A 302 -3.67 33.14 9.80
N ASN A 303 -3.16 34.21 9.20
CA ASN A 303 -3.30 35.55 9.77
C ASN A 303 -4.78 35.97 9.90
N ALA A 304 -5.64 35.52 9.00
CA ALA A 304 -7.09 35.74 9.07
C ALA A 304 -7.70 35.13 10.36
N GLU A 305 -7.39 33.87 10.65
CA GLU A 305 -7.86 33.19 11.86
C GLU A 305 -7.23 33.74 13.14
N ILE A 306 -5.95 34.14 13.09
CA ILE A 306 -5.31 34.85 14.21
C ILE A 306 -6.06 36.15 14.51
N ALA A 307 -6.40 36.93 13.48
CA ALA A 307 -7.17 38.16 13.64
C ALA A 307 -8.57 37.89 14.21
N GLU A 308 -9.24 36.82 13.76
CA GLU A 308 -10.52 36.36 14.32
C GLU A 308 -10.42 35.97 15.81
N ILE A 309 -9.36 35.25 16.21
CA ILE A 309 -9.11 34.90 17.62
C ILE A 309 -8.92 36.16 18.47
N ILE A 310 -8.18 37.15 17.95
CA ILE A 310 -7.96 38.44 18.62
C ILE A 310 -9.30 39.18 18.79
N GLN A 311 -10.12 39.25 17.75
CA GLN A 311 -11.42 39.90 17.80
C GLN A 311 -12.42 39.18 18.73
N GLY A 312 -12.37 37.85 18.77
CA GLY A 312 -13.20 37.02 19.64
C GLY A 312 -12.81 37.05 21.13
N GLY A 313 -11.76 37.77 21.53
CA GLY A 313 -11.40 37.98 22.93
C GLY A 313 -10.82 36.75 23.65
N ARG A 314 -10.42 35.71 22.91
CA ARG A 314 -9.87 34.45 23.45
C ARG A 314 -8.38 34.54 23.84
N VAL A 315 -7.86 35.75 23.95
CA VAL A 315 -6.42 36.01 24.03
C VAL A 315 -5.97 36.21 25.47
N ASN A 316 -5.02 35.39 25.90
CA ASN A 316 -4.39 35.52 27.21
C ASN A 316 -3.26 36.57 27.21
N LYS A 317 -2.45 36.61 26.15
CA LYS A 317 -1.29 37.49 26.05
C LYS A 317 -0.88 37.73 24.59
N GLN A 318 -0.52 38.97 24.25
CA GLN A 318 0.14 39.33 22.99
C GLN A 318 1.40 40.14 23.27
N TRP A 319 2.46 39.90 22.50
CA TRP A 319 3.70 40.67 22.59
C TRP A 319 4.50 40.57 21.29
N LYS A 320 5.51 41.43 21.14
CA LYS A 320 6.50 41.36 20.07
C LYS A 320 7.86 41.03 20.64
N GLU A 321 8.53 40.04 20.07
CA GLU A 321 9.87 39.62 20.48
C GLU A 321 10.59 38.99 19.28
N ALA A 322 11.92 39.12 19.22
CA ALA A 322 12.75 38.61 18.13
C ALA A 322 12.24 39.00 16.72
N GLY A 323 11.64 40.20 16.59
CA GLY A 323 11.05 40.70 15.35
C GLY A 323 9.89 39.85 14.83
N SER A 324 9.15 39.20 15.73
CA SER A 324 7.92 38.43 15.48
C SER A 324 6.79 38.96 16.35
N SER A 325 5.54 38.79 15.90
CA SER A 325 4.35 38.91 16.76
C SER A 325 4.06 37.55 17.38
N MET A 326 3.78 37.53 18.67
CA MET A 326 3.53 36.31 19.45
C MET A 326 2.25 36.45 20.26
N MET A 327 1.50 35.36 20.37
CA MET A 327 0.24 35.32 21.09
C MET A 327 0.09 34.00 21.85
N VAL A 328 -0.52 34.08 23.04
CA VAL A 328 -1.14 32.94 23.72
C VAL A 328 -2.65 33.14 23.75
N TYR A 329 -3.39 32.12 23.37
CA TYR A 329 -4.85 32.06 23.39
C TYR A 329 -5.32 30.72 23.96
N ASN A 330 -6.56 30.65 24.44
CA ASN A 330 -7.13 29.45 25.09
C ASN A 330 -6.17 28.80 26.12
N ASP A 331 -5.51 29.64 26.92
CA ASP A 331 -4.52 29.36 27.99
C ASP A 331 -3.19 28.71 27.56
N THR A 332 -3.21 27.87 26.53
CA THR A 332 -2.09 26.98 26.18
C THR A 332 -1.78 26.92 24.69
N GLU A 333 -2.52 27.63 23.83
CA GLU A 333 -2.18 27.73 22.42
C GLU A 333 -1.24 28.91 22.21
N TRP A 334 -0.01 28.63 21.79
CA TRP A 334 0.98 29.64 21.48
C TRP A 334 1.16 29.74 19.97
N VAL A 335 1.30 30.95 19.44
CA VAL A 335 1.59 31.18 18.02
C VAL A 335 2.60 32.31 17.85
N ALA A 336 3.52 32.14 16.91
CA ALA A 336 4.34 33.21 16.38
C ALA A 336 4.05 33.41 14.88
N TYR A 337 3.89 34.67 14.48
CA TYR A 337 3.46 35.07 13.15
C TYR A 337 4.00 36.47 12.80
N MET A 338 3.71 36.94 11.58
CA MET A 338 3.98 38.31 11.17
C MET A 338 2.67 39.08 10.99
N ASP A 339 2.44 40.10 11.83
CA ASP A 339 1.41 41.10 11.56
C ASP A 339 1.88 42.13 10.51
N ASP A 340 0.96 42.98 10.05
CA ASP A 340 1.23 43.97 9.00
C ASP A 340 2.35 44.95 9.39
N ASP A 341 2.41 45.37 10.65
CA ASP A 341 3.48 46.20 11.17
C ASP A 341 4.85 45.52 11.07
N THR A 342 4.91 44.23 11.42
CA THR A 342 6.13 43.42 11.35
C THR A 342 6.55 43.23 9.89
N LYS A 343 5.61 42.92 8.98
CA LYS A 343 5.88 42.84 7.53
C LYS A 343 6.41 44.17 7.00
N ALA A 344 5.79 45.30 7.36
CA ALA A 344 6.21 46.63 6.94
C ALA A 344 7.62 46.99 7.48
N ALA A 345 7.91 46.67 8.74
CA ALA A 345 9.23 46.89 9.33
C ALA A 345 10.32 46.06 8.64
N ARG A 346 10.03 44.78 8.34
CA ARG A 346 10.95 43.91 7.58
C ARG A 346 11.16 44.41 6.16
N SER A 347 10.11 44.83 5.47
CA SER A 347 10.21 45.37 4.10
C SER A 347 11.15 46.58 4.04
N ARG A 348 11.06 47.52 5.00
CA ARG A 348 12.00 48.66 5.08
C ARG A 348 13.45 48.21 5.28
N PHE A 349 13.68 47.25 6.16
CA PHE A 349 15.02 46.68 6.35
C PHE A 349 15.54 46.00 5.08
N TYR A 350 14.69 45.30 4.33
CA TYR A 350 15.09 44.67 3.07
C TYR A 350 15.44 45.71 2.00
N ASP A 351 14.70 46.81 1.94
CA ASP A 351 14.99 47.94 1.06
C ASP A 351 16.35 48.59 1.40
N GLU A 352 16.69 48.73 2.69
CA GLU A 352 17.99 49.25 3.13
C GLU A 352 19.18 48.42 2.64
N TYR A 353 18.99 47.13 2.36
CA TYR A 353 20.01 46.21 1.83
C TYR A 353 19.86 45.94 0.33
N ASN A 354 19.04 46.73 -0.37
CA ASN A 354 18.79 46.60 -1.80
C ASN A 354 18.28 45.21 -2.20
N PHE A 355 17.53 44.54 -1.34
CA PHE A 355 16.86 43.30 -1.75
C PHE A 355 15.84 43.58 -2.86
N ALA A 356 15.58 42.58 -3.72
CA ALA A 356 14.69 42.74 -4.87
C ALA A 356 13.26 43.12 -4.46
N GLY A 357 12.84 42.69 -3.27
CA GLY A 357 11.59 43.05 -2.61
C GLY A 357 11.10 41.92 -1.71
N THR A 358 9.79 41.71 -1.62
CA THR A 358 9.17 40.73 -0.71
C THR A 358 8.20 39.79 -1.42
N THR A 359 8.04 38.60 -0.85
CA THR A 359 7.04 37.61 -1.28
C THR A 359 6.15 37.20 -0.10
N ASP A 360 4.84 37.34 -0.25
CA ASP A 360 3.85 36.89 0.74
C ASP A 360 3.45 35.44 0.46
N TRP A 361 3.83 34.53 1.36
CA TRP A 361 3.28 33.17 1.40
C TRP A 361 2.24 33.05 2.53
N ALA A 362 0.95 32.91 2.23
CA ALA A 362 0.29 33.16 0.95
C ALA A 362 -0.70 34.32 1.08
N VAL A 363 -1.12 34.91 -0.04
CA VAL A 363 -2.00 36.09 -0.05
C VAL A 363 -3.41 35.78 0.44
N ASP A 364 -3.90 34.58 0.14
CA ASP A 364 -5.23 34.09 0.51
C ASP A 364 -5.39 33.80 2.01
N LEU A 365 -4.28 33.81 2.77
CA LEU A 365 -4.28 33.62 4.23
C LEU A 365 -4.33 34.93 5.03
N GLN A 366 -4.25 36.09 4.37
CA GLN A 366 -4.08 37.39 5.03
C GLN A 366 -5.34 37.84 5.79
N LYS A 367 -6.52 37.65 5.18
CA LYS A 367 -7.81 38.10 5.70
C LYS A 367 -8.94 37.34 5.02
N PHE A 368 -10.09 37.28 5.68
CA PHE A 368 -11.34 36.92 5.02
C PHE A 368 -11.72 37.99 3.97
N VAL A 369 -12.20 37.54 2.82
CA VAL A 369 -12.72 38.37 1.71
C VAL A 369 -14.19 38.05 1.42
N ASP A 370 -14.91 38.91 0.70
CA ASP A 370 -16.30 38.65 0.35
C ASP A 370 -16.42 37.36 -0.48
N GLY A 371 -17.35 36.47 -0.10
CA GLY A 371 -17.46 35.11 -0.66
C GLY A 371 -16.52 34.08 -0.04
N SER A 372 -15.65 34.46 0.90
CA SER A 372 -14.78 33.54 1.67
C SER A 372 -15.42 32.98 2.95
N GLY A 373 -16.69 33.30 3.18
CA GLY A 373 -17.51 32.78 4.26
C GLY A 373 -18.69 32.01 3.67
N GLY A 374 -18.86 30.75 4.08
CA GLY A 374 -20.20 30.24 4.26
C GLY A 374 -20.92 31.18 5.22
N ASP A 375 -22.13 31.58 4.85
CA ASP A 375 -23.07 32.24 5.75
C ASP A 375 -23.42 31.26 6.88
N ASP A 376 -22.52 31.09 7.84
CA ASP A 376 -22.88 30.55 9.14
C ASP A 376 -23.12 31.74 10.06
N ASP A 377 -24.26 32.40 9.81
CA ASP A 377 -25.01 33.09 10.83
C ASP A 377 -25.06 32.19 12.07
N ASP A 378 -24.56 32.68 13.21
CA ASP A 378 -24.85 32.22 14.57
C ASP A 378 -25.46 30.80 14.65
N GLU A 379 -24.69 29.75 14.34
CA GLU A 379 -25.13 28.42 14.73
C GLU A 379 -24.99 28.34 16.24
N ASN A 380 -26.13 28.53 16.92
CA ASN A 380 -26.40 27.86 18.17
C ASN A 380 -25.86 26.44 18.05
N VAL A 381 -24.75 26.16 18.73
CA VAL A 381 -24.27 24.80 18.94
C VAL A 381 -25.45 24.02 19.49
N ASP A 382 -26.09 23.21 18.64
CA ASP A 382 -26.99 22.17 19.10
C ASP A 382 -26.11 21.23 19.94
N PRO A 383 -26.35 21.12 21.26
CA PRO A 383 -25.59 20.23 22.12
C PRO A 383 -25.63 18.76 21.66
N ASN A 384 -26.49 18.43 20.68
CA ASN A 384 -26.64 17.09 20.11
C ASN A 384 -25.97 16.89 18.74
N HIS A 385 -25.21 17.85 18.20
CA HIS A 385 -24.52 17.69 16.90
C HIS A 385 -23.60 16.45 16.87
N TRP A 386 -23.05 16.06 18.04
CA TRP A 386 -22.29 14.84 18.24
C TRP A 386 -22.97 13.90 19.24
N ALA A 387 -24.28 13.64 19.06
CA ALA A 387 -24.93 12.60 19.85
C ALA A 387 -24.13 11.29 19.74
N PRO A 388 -23.88 10.59 20.86
CA PRO A 388 -23.12 9.35 20.84
C PRO A 388 -23.78 8.32 19.92
N CYS A 389 -22.97 7.56 19.19
CA CYS A 389 -23.41 6.52 18.28
C CYS A 389 -23.89 5.29 19.07
N LEU A 390 -25.09 5.38 19.63
CA LEU A 390 -25.63 4.40 20.58
C LEU A 390 -26.38 3.23 19.93
N ASP A 391 -26.68 3.29 18.63
CA ASP A 391 -27.34 2.18 17.95
C ASP A 391 -26.40 0.97 17.81
N SER A 392 -27.00 -0.20 17.52
CA SER A 392 -26.23 -1.41 17.30
C SER A 392 -26.71 -2.18 16.07
N TYR A 393 -25.76 -2.48 15.20
CA TYR A 393 -25.93 -3.21 13.95
C TYR A 393 -25.00 -4.41 13.93
N THR A 394 -25.49 -5.50 13.35
CA THR A 394 -24.78 -6.79 13.29
C THR A 394 -24.65 -7.34 11.87
N THR A 395 -25.37 -6.77 10.90
CA THR A 395 -25.29 -7.14 9.48
C THR A 395 -25.25 -5.91 8.58
N PHE A 396 -24.61 -6.02 7.41
CA PHE A 396 -24.62 -4.93 6.42
C PHE A 396 -26.02 -4.58 5.93
N GLN A 397 -26.93 -5.56 5.88
CA GLN A 397 -28.32 -5.31 5.50
C GLN A 397 -29.02 -4.33 6.46
N GLN A 398 -28.76 -4.46 7.78
CA GLN A 398 -29.35 -3.52 8.75
C GLN A 398 -28.83 -2.09 8.56
N LEU A 399 -27.57 -1.92 8.14
CA LEU A 399 -27.01 -0.62 7.78
C LEU A 399 -27.58 -0.09 6.47
N GLU A 400 -27.69 -0.92 5.43
CA GLU A 400 -28.27 -0.55 4.13
C GLU A 400 -29.73 -0.06 4.28
N GLU A 401 -30.53 -0.73 5.13
CA GLU A 401 -31.93 -0.38 5.40
C GLU A 401 -32.09 0.93 6.18
N ARG A 402 -31.05 1.36 6.90
CA ARG A 402 -31.06 2.53 7.79
C ARG A 402 -30.11 3.64 7.36
N LYS A 403 -29.41 3.49 6.24
CA LYS A 403 -28.34 4.39 5.77
C LYS A 403 -28.75 5.87 5.71
N ASP A 404 -30.01 6.16 5.37
CA ASP A 404 -30.54 7.52 5.26
C ASP A 404 -30.93 8.12 6.64
N SER A 405 -30.89 7.31 7.71
CA SER A 405 -31.25 7.69 9.09
C SER A 405 -30.08 7.66 10.07
N ILE A 406 -28.92 7.16 9.63
CA ILE A 406 -27.71 7.09 10.45
C ILE A 406 -27.01 8.46 10.37
N PRO A 407 -26.67 9.10 11.51
CA PRO A 407 -25.86 10.31 11.49
C PRO A 407 -24.54 10.07 10.75
N PRO A 408 -24.09 10.99 9.87
CA PRO A 408 -22.91 10.77 9.04
C PRO A 408 -21.66 10.36 9.82
N HIS A 409 -21.45 10.93 11.02
CA HIS A 409 -20.31 10.61 11.89
C HIS A 409 -20.36 9.20 12.49
N CYS A 410 -21.53 8.56 12.53
CA CYS A 410 -21.69 7.22 13.09
C CYS A 410 -21.56 6.10 12.06
N VAL A 411 -21.59 6.39 10.76
CA VAL A 411 -21.63 5.37 9.71
C VAL A 411 -20.41 4.44 9.79
N GLU A 412 -19.22 5.01 9.94
CA GLU A 412 -17.99 4.23 9.99
C GLU A 412 -17.87 3.42 11.29
N GLN A 413 -18.29 3.98 12.44
CA GLN A 413 -18.34 3.24 13.70
C GLN A 413 -19.25 2.02 13.61
N TYR A 414 -20.43 2.17 12.99
CA TYR A 414 -21.37 1.07 12.81
C TYR A 414 -20.89 0.05 11.77
N LEU A 415 -20.14 0.46 10.74
CA LEU A 415 -19.49 -0.46 9.82
C LEU A 415 -18.48 -1.36 10.55
N VAL A 416 -17.63 -0.77 11.42
CA VAL A 416 -16.71 -1.54 12.27
C VAL A 416 -17.46 -2.48 13.20
N GLN A 417 -18.58 -2.03 13.78
CA GLN A 417 -19.42 -2.87 14.63
C GLN A 417 -19.96 -4.10 13.89
N VAL A 418 -20.43 -3.92 12.65
CA VAL A 418 -20.88 -5.03 11.80
C VAL A 418 -19.74 -5.98 11.46
N GLN A 419 -18.56 -5.47 11.09
CA GLN A 419 -17.38 -6.29 10.79
C GLN A 419 -16.93 -7.11 12.02
N ILE A 420 -16.97 -6.51 13.22
CA ILE A 420 -16.75 -7.20 14.49
C ILE A 420 -17.79 -8.30 14.73
N ALA A 421 -19.07 -8.02 14.49
CA ALA A 421 -20.16 -8.99 14.68
C ALA A 421 -20.01 -10.19 13.73
N ILE A 422 -19.70 -9.93 12.45
CA ILE A 422 -19.43 -10.95 11.43
C ILE A 422 -18.28 -11.86 11.88
N MET A 423 -17.16 -11.27 12.28
CA MET A 423 -15.98 -12.03 12.70
C MET A 423 -16.24 -12.81 14.01
N ALA A 424 -16.98 -12.22 14.95
CA ALA A 424 -17.36 -12.88 16.20
C ALA A 424 -18.23 -14.11 15.99
N GLU A 425 -19.27 -14.02 15.15
CA GLU A 425 -20.14 -15.17 14.87
C GLU A 425 -19.40 -16.25 14.06
N ALA A 426 -18.53 -15.85 13.13
CA ALA A 426 -17.66 -16.77 12.42
C ALA A 426 -16.75 -17.54 13.38
N LEU A 427 -16.05 -16.87 14.29
CA LEU A 427 -15.17 -17.53 15.27
C LEU A 427 -15.94 -18.43 16.24
N LYS A 428 -17.13 -18.01 16.68
CA LYS A 428 -18.00 -18.86 17.50
C LYS A 428 -18.43 -20.13 16.76
N THR A 429 -18.83 -20.01 15.50
CA THR A 429 -19.19 -21.14 14.63
C THR A 429 -18.01 -22.06 14.40
N PHE A 430 -16.82 -21.49 14.16
CA PHE A 430 -15.57 -22.24 14.04
C PHE A 430 -15.26 -23.03 15.32
N LYS A 431 -15.35 -22.40 16.49
CA LYS A 431 -15.07 -23.06 17.78
C LYS A 431 -16.01 -24.22 18.01
N HIS A 432 -17.30 -24.03 17.72
CA HIS A 432 -18.29 -25.09 17.78
C HIS A 432 -17.93 -26.25 16.82
N LEU A 433 -17.56 -25.95 15.57
CA LEU A 433 -17.14 -26.97 14.60
C LEU A 433 -15.90 -27.75 15.06
N VAL A 434 -14.89 -27.07 15.61
CA VAL A 434 -13.64 -27.68 16.07
C VAL A 434 -13.84 -28.52 17.33
N ASP A 435 -14.64 -28.04 18.28
CA ASP A 435 -14.93 -28.76 19.53
C ASP A 435 -15.90 -29.92 19.31
N SER A 436 -16.85 -29.76 18.39
CA SER A 436 -17.99 -30.67 18.20
C SER A 436 -18.18 -30.96 16.71
N GLY A 437 -17.47 -31.96 16.20
CA GLY A 437 -17.67 -32.53 14.87
C GLY A 437 -16.46 -32.51 13.94
N TYR A 438 -15.39 -31.78 14.28
CA TYR A 438 -14.19 -31.72 13.44
C TYR A 438 -13.55 -33.09 13.20
N ASP A 439 -13.28 -33.87 14.25
CA ASP A 439 -12.62 -35.17 14.09
C ASP A 439 -13.44 -36.13 13.24
N ASP A 440 -14.76 -36.09 13.37
CA ASP A 440 -15.65 -36.97 12.62
C ASP A 440 -15.76 -36.54 11.15
N LYS A 441 -15.83 -35.23 10.88
CA LYS A 441 -15.75 -34.67 9.52
C LYS A 441 -14.39 -34.91 8.88
N PHE A 442 -13.31 -34.79 9.65
CA PHE A 442 -11.95 -35.07 9.17
C PHE A 442 -11.73 -36.56 8.90
N LYS A 443 -12.30 -37.47 9.70
CA LYS A 443 -12.29 -38.92 9.39
C LYS A 443 -13.02 -39.25 8.10
N ILE A 444 -14.11 -38.53 7.76
CA ILE A 444 -14.78 -38.68 6.46
C ILE A 444 -13.82 -38.31 5.33
N TYR A 445 -13.10 -37.19 5.48
CA TYR A 445 -12.06 -36.77 4.55
C TYR A 445 -10.89 -37.78 4.46
N GLU A 446 -10.35 -38.23 5.59
CA GLU A 446 -9.28 -39.24 5.63
C GLU A 446 -9.72 -40.53 4.92
N GLY A 447 -10.94 -40.98 5.17
CA GLY A 447 -11.53 -42.14 4.50
C GLY A 447 -11.72 -41.94 3.00
N TYR A 448 -11.95 -40.70 2.55
CA TYR A 448 -12.03 -40.34 1.15
C TYR A 448 -10.68 -40.43 0.46
N VAL A 449 -9.66 -39.79 1.04
CA VAL A 449 -8.28 -39.83 0.55
C VAL A 449 -7.80 -41.27 0.41
N LYS A 450 -7.97 -42.10 1.46
CA LYS A 450 -7.58 -43.52 1.44
C LYS A 450 -8.23 -44.33 0.30
N LYS A 451 -9.43 -43.94 -0.14
CA LYS A 451 -10.13 -44.58 -1.26
C LYS A 451 -9.65 -44.09 -2.62
N GLN A 452 -9.15 -42.86 -2.71
CA GLN A 452 -8.67 -42.27 -3.96
C GLN A 452 -7.24 -42.67 -4.32
N VAL A 453 -6.36 -42.84 -3.32
CA VAL A 453 -4.93 -43.14 -3.54
C VAL A 453 -4.70 -44.26 -4.57
N PRO A 454 -5.41 -45.42 -4.53
CA PRO A 454 -5.24 -46.45 -5.57
C PRO A 454 -5.53 -45.93 -6.99
N ALA A 455 -6.65 -45.24 -7.19
CA ALA A 455 -7.04 -44.71 -8.49
C ALA A 455 -6.08 -43.61 -8.99
N GLN A 456 -5.53 -42.80 -8.09
CA GLN A 456 -4.54 -41.76 -8.44
C GLN A 456 -3.19 -42.37 -8.85
N ILE A 457 -2.74 -43.44 -8.17
CA ILE A 457 -1.56 -44.21 -8.61
C ILE A 457 -1.83 -44.77 -10.01
N ASP A 458 -3.00 -45.37 -10.22
CA ASP A 458 -3.37 -45.97 -11.50
C ASP A 458 -3.43 -44.93 -12.62
N ALA A 459 -4.03 -43.75 -12.35
CA ALA A 459 -4.09 -42.63 -13.28
C ALA A 459 -2.70 -42.07 -13.62
N PHE A 460 -1.78 -41.95 -12.64
CA PHE A 460 -0.40 -41.56 -12.91
C PHE A 460 0.29 -42.58 -13.82
N MET A 461 0.15 -43.87 -13.50
CA MET A 461 0.77 -44.96 -14.26
C MET A 461 0.14 -45.16 -15.65
N ALA A 462 -1.11 -44.74 -15.84
CA ALA A 462 -1.80 -44.70 -17.13
C ALA A 462 -1.42 -43.47 -17.98
N SER A 463 -0.74 -42.48 -17.40
CA SER A 463 -0.36 -41.26 -18.11
C SER A 463 0.86 -41.46 -19.01
N ASP A 464 1.12 -40.50 -19.90
CA ASP A 464 2.34 -40.44 -20.72
C ASP A 464 3.62 -40.31 -19.88
N LYS A 465 3.50 -39.77 -18.66
CA LYS A 465 4.62 -39.61 -17.71
C LYS A 465 5.25 -40.95 -17.30
N VAL A 466 4.52 -42.07 -17.34
CA VAL A 466 5.03 -43.37 -16.88
C VAL A 466 6.33 -43.79 -17.60
N GLN A 467 6.45 -43.49 -18.90
CA GLN A 467 7.63 -43.85 -19.70
C GLN A 467 8.90 -43.12 -19.29
N LYS A 468 8.75 -41.95 -18.64
CA LYS A 468 9.88 -41.17 -18.14
C LYS A 468 10.55 -41.86 -16.95
N TYR A 469 9.75 -42.53 -16.13
CA TYR A 469 10.18 -43.06 -14.84
C TYR A 469 10.39 -44.59 -14.85
N TYR A 470 9.68 -45.31 -15.69
CA TYR A 470 9.71 -46.77 -15.76
C TYR A 470 10.19 -47.28 -17.11
N LYS A 471 10.92 -48.41 -17.07
CA LYS A 471 11.10 -49.30 -18.22
C LYS A 471 10.31 -50.56 -18.01
N CYS A 472 9.65 -51.03 -19.05
CA CYS A 472 8.79 -52.20 -18.97
C CYS A 472 9.32 -53.36 -19.80
N LYS A 473 9.18 -54.56 -19.25
CA LYS A 473 9.64 -55.79 -19.91
C LYS A 473 8.52 -56.81 -19.96
N GLU A 474 8.29 -57.39 -21.12
CA GLU A 474 7.36 -58.50 -21.31
C GLU A 474 8.15 -59.76 -21.69
N THR A 475 7.91 -60.85 -20.95
CA THR A 475 8.35 -62.18 -21.38
C THR A 475 7.27 -62.78 -22.26
N LYS A 476 7.49 -62.77 -23.57
CA LYS A 476 6.55 -63.32 -24.55
C LYS A 476 7.14 -64.49 -25.28
N SER A 477 6.26 -65.34 -25.82
CA SER A 477 6.71 -66.39 -26.71
C SER A 477 7.20 -65.78 -28.02
N VAL A 478 8.42 -66.10 -28.39
CA VAL A 478 9.00 -65.74 -29.69
C VAL A 478 9.22 -67.03 -30.46
N VAL A 479 8.79 -67.03 -31.72
CA VAL A 479 9.07 -68.15 -32.62
C VAL A 479 10.55 -68.04 -32.99
N CYS A 480 11.40 -68.90 -32.43
CA CYS A 480 12.81 -68.95 -32.85
C CYS A 480 12.88 -69.51 -34.27
N CYS A 481 13.58 -68.83 -35.18
CA CYS A 481 13.68 -69.30 -36.57
C CYS A 481 14.30 -70.70 -36.68
N SER A 482 15.12 -71.10 -35.71
CA SER A 482 15.71 -72.43 -35.61
C SER A 482 14.70 -73.55 -35.31
N SER A 483 13.50 -73.22 -34.83
CA SER A 483 12.46 -74.17 -34.40
C SER A 483 11.31 -74.31 -35.42
N CYS A 484 11.45 -73.68 -36.59
CA CYS A 484 10.46 -73.64 -37.65
C CYS A 484 10.51 -74.88 -38.57
N SER A 485 9.41 -75.64 -38.69
CA SER A 485 9.31 -76.82 -39.58
C SER A 485 8.35 -76.65 -40.76
N SER A 486 7.65 -75.51 -40.89
CA SER A 486 6.66 -75.23 -41.94
C SER A 486 6.89 -73.87 -42.61
N ILE A 487 6.74 -73.82 -43.95
CA ILE A 487 6.95 -72.65 -44.81
C ILE A 487 5.97 -71.50 -44.52
N PHE A 488 4.80 -71.77 -43.92
CA PHE A 488 3.75 -70.77 -43.73
C PHE A 488 3.74 -70.10 -42.35
N GLY A 489 4.67 -70.44 -41.44
CA GLY A 489 4.63 -69.98 -40.03
C GLY A 489 5.77 -69.05 -39.59
N CYS A 490 6.68 -68.65 -40.48
CA CYS A 490 8.01 -68.16 -40.07
C CYS A 490 8.45 -66.83 -40.69
N GLU A 491 7.53 -66.04 -41.25
CA GLU A 491 7.88 -64.70 -41.78
C GLU A 491 8.40 -63.74 -40.70
N ASN A 492 8.00 -63.92 -39.43
CA ASN A 492 8.34 -63.02 -38.31
C ASN A 492 9.05 -63.73 -37.14
N CYS A 493 9.90 -64.73 -37.42
CA CYS A 493 10.65 -65.46 -36.39
C CYS A 493 11.92 -64.71 -35.92
N ASP A 494 12.36 -64.95 -34.69
CA ASP A 494 13.55 -64.34 -34.07
C ASP A 494 14.83 -65.09 -34.49
N ARG A 495 15.80 -64.36 -35.06
CA ARG A 495 17.10 -64.87 -35.57
C ARG A 495 18.27 -64.64 -34.60
N SER A 496 18.04 -64.07 -33.42
CA SER A 496 19.11 -63.82 -32.46
C SER A 496 19.72 -65.13 -31.94
N SER A 497 21.04 -65.14 -31.75
CA SER A 497 21.82 -66.34 -31.37
C SER A 497 21.46 -66.91 -29.99
N GLY A 498 20.71 -66.16 -29.18
CA GLY A 498 20.21 -66.56 -27.87
C GLY A 498 18.79 -67.13 -27.83
N CYS A 499 18.09 -67.27 -28.98
CA CYS A 499 16.72 -67.78 -29.01
C CYS A 499 16.69 -69.30 -28.82
N LYS A 500 16.37 -69.75 -27.60
CA LYS A 500 16.26 -71.15 -27.19
C LYS A 500 14.99 -71.30 -26.35
N ASP A 501 14.16 -72.29 -26.66
CA ASP A 501 12.92 -72.61 -25.91
C ASP A 501 11.81 -71.53 -25.96
N GLY A 502 11.80 -70.71 -27.03
CA GLY A 502 10.60 -69.99 -27.47
C GLY A 502 10.05 -68.92 -26.55
N LEU A 503 10.82 -68.42 -25.57
CA LEU A 503 10.46 -67.31 -24.68
C LEU A 503 11.58 -66.26 -24.68
N ARG A 504 11.22 -64.99 -24.88
CA ARG A 504 12.17 -63.88 -24.80
C ARG A 504 11.58 -62.74 -23.98
N THR A 505 12.38 -62.19 -23.09
CA THR A 505 12.08 -60.92 -22.42
C THR A 505 12.49 -59.79 -23.34
N VAL A 506 11.53 -59.00 -23.77
CA VAL A 506 11.75 -57.82 -24.61
C VAL A 506 11.35 -56.57 -23.87
N ASP A 507 12.07 -55.47 -24.13
CA ASP A 507 11.64 -54.16 -23.68
C ASP A 507 10.35 -53.79 -24.44
N VAL A 508 9.35 -53.36 -23.70
CA VAL A 508 8.06 -52.90 -24.22
C VAL A 508 7.77 -51.51 -23.67
N GLU A 509 6.94 -50.75 -24.37
CA GLU A 509 6.37 -49.53 -23.81
C GLU A 509 5.54 -49.90 -22.58
N CYS A 510 5.67 -49.14 -21.48
CA CYS A 510 4.88 -49.41 -20.29
C CYS A 510 3.38 -49.29 -20.60
N PRO A 511 2.58 -50.33 -20.32
CA PRO A 511 1.15 -50.27 -20.56
C PRO A 511 0.48 -49.11 -19.83
N ARG A 512 -0.50 -48.48 -20.48
CA ARG A 512 -1.21 -47.29 -19.99
C ARG A 512 -2.67 -47.53 -19.64
N THR A 513 -3.08 -48.80 -19.50
CA THR A 513 -4.46 -49.15 -19.18
C THR A 513 -4.74 -48.92 -17.70
N GLU A 514 -5.71 -48.05 -17.38
CA GLU A 514 -6.00 -47.67 -15.99
C GLU A 514 -6.79 -48.73 -15.22
N HIS A 515 -7.69 -49.46 -15.89
CA HIS A 515 -8.63 -50.38 -15.26
C HIS A 515 -8.44 -51.83 -15.73
N GLU A 516 -8.89 -52.78 -14.90
CA GLU A 516 -8.99 -54.18 -15.30
C GLU A 516 -9.86 -54.31 -16.54
N VAL A 517 -9.44 -55.18 -17.44
CA VAL A 517 -10.09 -55.40 -18.72
C VAL A 517 -10.96 -56.64 -18.61
N ASP A 518 -12.22 -56.53 -19.02
CA ASP A 518 -13.16 -57.66 -19.03
C ASP A 518 -12.67 -58.80 -19.93
N MET A 519 -13.05 -60.03 -19.57
CA MET A 519 -12.67 -61.26 -20.30
C MET A 519 -13.03 -61.21 -21.79
N ILE A 520 -14.08 -60.49 -22.16
CA ILE A 520 -14.58 -60.37 -23.55
C ILE A 520 -14.04 -59.15 -24.30
N SER A 521 -13.19 -58.34 -23.66
CA SER A 521 -12.66 -57.13 -24.27
C SER A 521 -11.64 -57.46 -25.38
N PRO A 522 -11.68 -56.76 -26.52
CA PRO A 522 -10.68 -56.90 -27.57
C PRO A 522 -9.33 -56.26 -27.23
N VAL A 523 -9.22 -55.55 -26.09
CA VAL A 523 -8.00 -54.87 -25.67
C VAL A 523 -6.96 -55.90 -25.24
N HIS A 524 -5.79 -55.88 -25.88
CA HIS A 524 -4.67 -56.75 -25.54
C HIS A 524 -3.95 -56.24 -24.28
N VAL A 525 -3.92 -57.05 -23.23
CA VAL A 525 -3.21 -56.78 -21.98
C VAL A 525 -1.98 -57.69 -21.85
N PRO A 526 -0.75 -57.14 -21.91
CA PRO A 526 0.48 -57.92 -21.81
C PRO A 526 0.86 -58.25 -20.36
N ASN A 527 1.68 -59.30 -20.18
CA ASN A 527 2.29 -59.66 -18.89
C ASN A 527 3.60 -58.90 -18.70
N VAL A 528 3.55 -57.77 -18.00
CA VAL A 528 4.65 -56.80 -17.96
C VAL A 528 5.25 -56.67 -16.56
N THR A 529 6.58 -56.62 -16.48
CA THR A 529 7.31 -56.22 -15.28
C THR A 529 7.76 -54.77 -15.41
N PHE A 530 7.37 -53.93 -14.45
CA PHE A 530 7.75 -52.53 -14.36
C PHE A 530 9.08 -52.39 -13.62
N ALA A 531 10.05 -51.71 -14.21
CA ALA A 531 11.35 -51.42 -13.59
C ALA A 531 11.53 -49.92 -13.42
N LEU A 532 11.40 -49.42 -12.19
CA LEU A 532 11.63 -48.03 -11.85
C LEU A 532 13.09 -47.65 -12.15
N GLN A 533 13.30 -46.63 -12.99
CA GLN A 533 14.62 -46.16 -13.41
C GLN A 533 15.01 -44.84 -12.73
N ASP A 534 14.04 -43.93 -12.58
CA ASP A 534 14.22 -42.63 -11.93
C ASP A 534 13.30 -42.56 -10.71
N SER A 535 13.79 -43.11 -9.58
CA SER A 535 13.04 -43.19 -8.33
C SER A 535 12.73 -41.81 -7.76
N ASP A 536 13.75 -40.94 -7.67
CA ASP A 536 13.61 -39.60 -7.12
C ASP A 536 12.64 -38.75 -7.95
N GLY A 537 12.75 -38.83 -9.27
CA GLY A 537 11.85 -38.13 -10.19
C GLY A 537 10.42 -38.65 -10.14
N PHE A 538 10.22 -39.97 -9.95
CA PHE A 538 8.90 -40.57 -9.79
C PHE A 538 8.23 -40.09 -8.51
N TRP A 539 8.91 -40.21 -7.36
CA TRP A 539 8.35 -39.80 -6.08
C TRP A 539 8.06 -38.32 -6.01
N LYS A 540 8.95 -37.49 -6.57
CA LYS A 540 8.70 -36.07 -6.74
C LYS A 540 7.46 -35.82 -7.59
N ALA A 541 7.34 -36.47 -8.75
CA ALA A 541 6.23 -36.23 -9.68
C ALA A 541 4.88 -36.68 -9.12
N ILE A 542 4.78 -37.88 -8.54
CA ILE A 542 3.52 -38.37 -7.98
C ILE A 542 3.13 -37.63 -6.70
N GLY A 543 4.11 -37.18 -5.90
CA GLY A 543 3.90 -36.26 -4.79
C GLY A 543 3.46 -34.87 -5.25
N ASP A 544 3.99 -34.38 -6.38
CA ASP A 544 3.62 -33.09 -6.95
C ASP A 544 2.24 -33.08 -7.61
N ASP A 545 1.89 -34.15 -8.32
CA ASP A 545 0.64 -34.26 -9.05
C ASP A 545 -0.53 -34.63 -8.12
N TYR A 546 -0.30 -35.54 -7.17
CA TYR A 546 -1.38 -36.17 -6.38
C TYR A 546 -1.19 -36.09 -4.86
N GLY A 547 -0.06 -35.57 -4.35
CA GLY A 547 0.19 -35.52 -2.91
C GLY A 547 0.47 -36.88 -2.27
N ILE A 548 0.83 -37.90 -3.06
CA ILE A 548 1.10 -39.26 -2.59
C ILE A 548 2.53 -39.39 -2.09
N GLU A 549 2.69 -39.87 -0.85
CA GLU A 549 4.01 -40.13 -0.25
C GLU A 549 4.57 -41.50 -0.65
N GLU A 550 5.89 -41.61 -0.77
CA GLU A 550 6.57 -42.89 -1.03
C GLU A 550 6.16 -43.98 -0.02
N SER A 551 6.01 -43.60 1.25
CA SER A 551 5.63 -44.52 2.32
C SER A 551 4.24 -45.15 2.14
N TRP A 552 3.37 -44.53 1.34
CA TRP A 552 2.01 -44.99 1.06
C TRP A 552 1.95 -45.99 -0.09
N VAL A 553 3.07 -46.26 -0.76
CA VAL A 553 3.16 -47.15 -1.92
C VAL A 553 3.98 -48.39 -1.57
N GLN A 554 3.52 -49.54 -2.03
CA GLN A 554 4.26 -50.79 -2.02
C GLN A 554 4.27 -51.39 -3.42
N PHE A 555 5.38 -52.01 -3.81
CA PHE A 555 5.46 -52.65 -5.11
C PHE A 555 4.97 -54.09 -5.03
N GLY A 556 4.12 -54.48 -5.97
CA GLY A 556 3.51 -55.81 -5.97
C GLY A 556 3.03 -56.27 -7.33
N ARG A 557 2.11 -57.24 -7.32
CA ARG A 557 1.52 -57.83 -8.52
C ARG A 557 0.08 -57.31 -8.68
N ARG A 558 -0.24 -56.70 -9.82
CA ARG A 558 -1.57 -56.18 -10.15
C ARG A 558 -2.25 -57.10 -11.17
N HIS A 559 -3.48 -57.51 -10.90
CA HIS A 559 -4.31 -58.25 -11.86
C HIS A 559 -4.85 -57.28 -12.90
N MET A 560 -4.86 -57.69 -14.18
CA MET A 560 -5.31 -56.82 -15.27
C MET A 560 -6.34 -57.45 -16.20
N GLN A 561 -6.34 -58.78 -16.36
CA GLN A 561 -7.35 -59.46 -17.17
C GLN A 561 -7.50 -60.91 -16.75
N THR A 562 -8.74 -61.34 -16.53
CA THR A 562 -9.07 -62.76 -16.37
C THR A 562 -9.20 -63.41 -17.75
N LEU A 563 -8.44 -64.49 -18.00
CA LEU A 563 -8.54 -65.24 -19.27
C LEU A 563 -9.43 -66.48 -19.11
N ASN A 564 -10.19 -66.81 -20.16
CA ASN A 564 -11.12 -67.94 -20.13
C ASN A 564 -10.34 -69.26 -20.14
N GLY A 565 -10.48 -70.10 -19.11
CA GLY A 565 -9.81 -71.41 -19.08
C GLY A 565 -9.66 -72.09 -17.72
N CYS A 566 -9.82 -71.38 -16.60
CA CYS A 566 -9.65 -71.98 -15.28
C CYS A 566 -10.93 -72.68 -14.77
N GLN A 567 -10.98 -74.01 -14.90
CA GLN A 567 -12.11 -74.83 -14.45
C GLN A 567 -11.68 -75.97 -13.48
N PHE A 568 -12.35 -76.02 -12.32
CA PHE A 568 -12.54 -77.16 -11.40
C PHE A 568 -11.38 -77.83 -10.63
N LYS A 569 -10.17 -77.24 -10.49
CA LYS A 569 -9.26 -77.55 -9.35
C LYS A 569 -8.24 -76.43 -9.11
N ASP A 570 -8.02 -76.10 -7.83
CA ASP A 570 -7.23 -74.95 -7.33
C ASP A 570 -7.27 -73.73 -8.27
N ILE A 571 -8.43 -73.08 -8.29
CA ILE A 571 -8.73 -71.96 -9.19
C ILE A 571 -7.74 -70.81 -9.02
N ASN A 572 -7.18 -70.62 -7.83
CA ASN A 572 -6.20 -69.57 -7.55
C ASN A 572 -4.87 -69.87 -8.24
N LYS A 573 -4.37 -71.11 -8.14
CA LYS A 573 -3.14 -71.53 -8.83
C LYS A 573 -3.29 -71.49 -10.36
N CYS A 574 -4.48 -71.82 -10.88
CA CYS A 574 -4.73 -71.69 -12.31
C CYS A 574 -4.72 -70.22 -12.76
N ARG A 575 -5.40 -69.32 -12.03
CA ARG A 575 -5.42 -67.88 -12.32
C ARG A 575 -4.03 -67.25 -12.22
N ASP A 576 -3.22 -67.69 -11.27
CA ASP A 576 -1.83 -67.24 -11.15
C ASP A 576 -0.98 -67.51 -12.40
N ILE A 577 -1.31 -68.56 -13.16
CA ILE A 577 -0.58 -68.96 -14.37
C ILE A 577 -1.21 -68.38 -15.64
N GLN A 578 -2.55 -68.37 -15.71
CA GLN A 578 -3.27 -68.06 -16.94
C GLN A 578 -3.65 -66.57 -17.09
N ASP A 579 -3.98 -65.89 -16.00
CA ASP A 579 -4.43 -64.49 -16.07
C ASP A 579 -3.30 -63.53 -16.49
N ARG A 580 -3.68 -62.32 -16.87
CA ARG A 580 -2.72 -61.26 -17.15
C ARG A 580 -2.45 -60.43 -15.90
N TRP A 581 -1.16 -60.34 -15.57
CA TRP A 581 -0.65 -59.70 -14.38
C TRP A 581 0.46 -58.71 -14.75
N TRP A 582 0.49 -57.60 -14.05
CA TRP A 582 1.63 -56.69 -14.02
C TRP A 582 2.43 -56.91 -12.74
N TYR A 583 3.75 -56.90 -12.88
CA TYR A 583 4.70 -57.21 -11.80
C TYR A 583 5.52 -55.98 -11.44
N ASN A 584 5.88 -55.88 -10.16
CA ASN A 584 6.56 -54.73 -9.58
C ASN A 584 5.81 -53.41 -9.85
N TYR A 585 4.49 -53.48 -9.82
CA TYR A 585 3.60 -52.34 -10.03
C TYR A 585 3.39 -51.59 -8.70
N PRO A 586 3.40 -50.25 -8.68
CA PRO A 586 3.12 -49.49 -7.46
C PRO A 586 1.66 -49.68 -7.04
N LEU A 587 1.44 -50.12 -5.81
CA LEU A 587 0.12 -50.35 -5.22
C LEU A 587 -0.01 -49.55 -3.93
N ALA A 588 -1.21 -49.06 -3.64
CA ALA A 588 -1.47 -48.39 -2.37
C ALA A 588 -1.26 -49.32 -1.17
N ASN A 589 -0.38 -48.94 -0.25
CA ASN A 589 -0.23 -49.54 1.06
C ASN A 589 -1.23 -48.89 2.04
N ARG A 590 -2.45 -49.42 2.07
CA ARG A 590 -3.58 -48.84 2.82
C ARG A 590 -3.31 -48.64 4.30
N ASP A 591 -2.46 -49.49 4.91
CA ASP A 591 -2.13 -49.42 6.34
C ASP A 591 -1.13 -48.30 6.66
N LYS A 592 -0.39 -47.81 5.65
CA LYS A 592 0.60 -46.73 5.81
C LYS A 592 0.08 -45.35 5.40
N ILE A 593 -1.09 -45.25 4.75
CA ILE A 593 -1.69 -43.97 4.38
C ILE A 593 -2.11 -43.22 5.64
N LYS A 594 -1.38 -42.15 5.97
CA LYS A 594 -1.67 -41.26 7.09
C LYS A 594 -1.89 -39.85 6.59
N VAL A 595 -3.14 -39.39 6.64
CA VAL A 595 -3.49 -38.03 6.23
C VAL A 595 -3.19 -37.08 7.39
N TYR A 596 -2.41 -36.03 7.12
CA TYR A 596 -2.06 -35.03 8.13
C TYR A 596 -3.31 -34.30 8.63
N ASN A 597 -3.58 -34.38 9.94
CA ASN A 597 -4.69 -33.69 10.58
C ASN A 597 -4.19 -32.36 11.17
N PRO A 598 -4.60 -31.20 10.64
CA PRO A 598 -4.09 -29.89 11.07
C PRO A 598 -4.70 -29.36 12.38
N ARG A 599 -5.45 -30.16 13.15
CA ARG A 599 -6.20 -29.72 14.34
C ARG A 599 -5.43 -28.78 15.26
N ASP A 600 -4.21 -29.14 15.63
CA ASP A 600 -3.42 -28.38 16.60
C ASP A 600 -3.00 -27.00 16.04
N VAL A 601 -2.64 -26.95 14.75
CA VAL A 601 -2.29 -25.70 14.04
C VAL A 601 -3.52 -24.80 13.94
N VAL A 602 -4.66 -25.38 13.56
CA VAL A 602 -5.96 -24.72 13.45
C VAL A 602 -6.42 -24.15 14.79
N GLY A 603 -6.17 -24.86 15.89
CA GLY A 603 -6.43 -24.38 17.26
C GLY A 603 -5.59 -23.15 17.64
N GLN A 604 -4.29 -23.14 17.31
CA GLN A 604 -3.43 -21.98 17.58
C GLN A 604 -3.82 -20.76 16.73
N SER A 605 -4.22 -20.97 15.48
CA SER A 605 -4.71 -19.92 14.60
C SER A 605 -6.01 -19.28 15.08
N TYR A 606 -6.89 -20.07 15.69
CA TYR A 606 -8.10 -19.57 16.32
C TYR A 606 -7.79 -18.57 17.44
N ASP A 607 -6.80 -18.86 18.28
CA ASP A 607 -6.41 -17.94 19.35
C ASP A 607 -5.89 -16.61 18.81
N LYS A 608 -5.17 -16.64 17.68
CA LYS A 608 -4.72 -15.42 16.96
C LYS A 608 -5.87 -14.65 16.33
N ALA A 609 -6.82 -15.33 15.70
CA ALA A 609 -8.00 -14.67 15.14
C ALA A 609 -8.90 -14.08 16.24
N ARG A 610 -9.00 -14.75 17.40
CA ARG A 610 -9.68 -14.21 18.58
C ARG A 610 -8.97 -12.98 19.14
N ASP A 611 -7.65 -13.02 19.27
CA ASP A 611 -6.84 -11.86 19.69
C ASP A 611 -7.05 -10.67 18.74
N LEU A 612 -7.11 -10.93 17.43
CA LEU A 612 -7.42 -9.91 16.43
C LEU A 612 -8.83 -9.32 16.60
N LEU A 613 -9.84 -10.17 16.81
CA LEU A 613 -11.21 -9.73 17.11
C LEU A 613 -11.27 -8.87 18.38
N ASP A 614 -10.53 -9.25 19.43
CA ASP A 614 -10.52 -8.49 20.68
C ASP A 614 -9.83 -7.12 20.50
N ARG A 615 -8.79 -7.03 19.66
CA ARG A 615 -8.21 -5.74 19.25
C ARG A 615 -9.22 -4.88 18.51
N PHE A 616 -10.01 -5.45 17.61
CA PHE A 616 -11.06 -4.70 16.89
C PHE A 616 -12.10 -4.14 17.87
N LYS A 617 -12.52 -4.93 18.86
CA LYS A 617 -13.44 -4.46 19.91
C LYS A 617 -12.83 -3.34 20.74
N ILE A 618 -11.56 -3.45 21.13
CA ILE A 618 -10.86 -2.41 21.89
C ILE A 618 -10.76 -1.13 21.06
N VAL A 619 -10.35 -1.24 19.80
CA VAL A 619 -10.29 -0.09 18.88
C VAL A 619 -11.67 0.52 18.65
N ARG A 620 -12.74 -0.29 18.57
CA ARG A 620 -14.10 0.24 18.52
C ARG A 620 -14.48 1.00 19.81
N ASP A 621 -14.15 0.45 20.97
CA ASP A 621 -14.58 1.04 22.25
C ASP A 621 -13.74 2.25 22.67
N TYR A 622 -12.50 2.35 22.17
CA TYR A 622 -11.56 3.39 22.58
C TYR A 622 -11.00 4.24 21.43
N GLY A 623 -11.35 3.94 20.18
CA GLY A 623 -10.84 4.65 19.00
C GLY A 623 -11.20 6.13 19.01
N ASP A 624 -12.36 6.50 19.55
CA ASP A 624 -12.77 7.90 19.73
C ASP A 624 -11.89 8.68 20.72
N TYR A 625 -11.14 8.00 21.59
CA TYR A 625 -10.18 8.64 22.52
C TYR A 625 -8.78 8.78 21.93
N ASP A 626 -8.53 8.20 20.76
CA ASP A 626 -7.30 8.35 20.00
C ASP A 626 -7.58 9.27 18.81
N GLU A 627 -7.34 10.58 18.98
CA GLU A 627 -7.65 11.62 17.99
C GLU A 627 -6.97 11.41 16.61
N LEU A 628 -6.01 10.49 16.52
CA LEU A 628 -5.32 10.11 15.28
C LEU A 628 -5.92 8.87 14.60
N MET A 629 -6.80 8.14 15.29
CA MET A 629 -7.44 6.93 14.79
C MET A 629 -8.65 7.27 13.92
N LEU A 630 -8.44 7.32 12.62
CA LEU A 630 -9.51 7.54 11.65
C LEU A 630 -10.41 6.30 11.55
N TRP A 631 -11.71 6.47 11.77
CA TRP A 631 -12.67 5.39 11.62
C TRP A 631 -12.68 4.78 10.21
N SER A 632 -12.34 5.57 9.19
CA SER A 632 -12.17 5.11 7.82
C SER A 632 -11.04 4.09 7.67
N ASP A 633 -9.93 4.32 8.36
CA ASP A 633 -8.82 3.37 8.44
C ASP A 633 -9.22 2.12 9.24
N VAL A 634 -10.00 2.26 10.32
CA VAL A 634 -10.48 1.11 11.09
C VAL A 634 -11.41 0.23 10.25
N VAL A 635 -12.37 0.81 9.53
CA VAL A 635 -13.27 0.07 8.62
C VAL A 635 -12.48 -0.66 7.54
N ASP A 636 -11.49 0.00 6.91
CA ASP A 636 -10.67 -0.60 5.86
C ASP A 636 -9.81 -1.74 6.42
N ALA A 637 -9.14 -1.50 7.54
CA ALA A 637 -8.27 -2.47 8.18
C ALA A 637 -9.02 -3.72 8.65
N THR A 638 -10.24 -3.57 9.16
CA THR A 638 -11.04 -4.68 9.70
C THR A 638 -11.86 -5.42 8.64
N SER A 639 -12.08 -4.81 7.46
CA SER A 639 -12.90 -5.38 6.37
C SER A 639 -12.43 -6.75 5.88
N VAL A 640 -11.16 -6.88 5.47
CA VAL A 640 -10.63 -8.14 4.92
C VAL A 640 -10.56 -9.24 5.98
N PRO A 641 -10.01 -9.01 7.19
CA PRO A 641 -9.96 -10.04 8.23
C PRO A 641 -11.34 -10.56 8.64
N SER A 642 -12.34 -9.68 8.78
CA SER A 642 -13.69 -10.08 9.17
C SER A 642 -14.38 -10.94 8.10
N LEU A 643 -14.41 -10.45 6.85
CA LEU A 643 -15.09 -11.11 5.74
C LEU A 643 -14.43 -12.43 5.34
N THR A 644 -13.10 -12.48 5.33
CA THR A 644 -12.39 -13.71 4.95
C THR A 644 -12.41 -14.77 6.05
N THR A 645 -12.44 -14.36 7.32
CA THR A 645 -12.71 -15.28 8.43
C THR A 645 -14.11 -15.90 8.28
N GLN A 646 -15.13 -15.10 8.00
CA GLN A 646 -16.48 -15.61 7.73
C GLN A 646 -16.49 -16.58 6.55
N LEU A 647 -15.90 -16.20 5.41
CA LEU A 647 -15.83 -17.04 4.22
C LEU A 647 -15.18 -18.41 4.51
N ALA A 648 -14.09 -18.42 5.29
CA ALA A 648 -13.40 -19.64 5.66
C ALA A 648 -14.27 -20.54 6.54
N VAL A 649 -14.94 -19.97 7.54
CA VAL A 649 -15.83 -20.71 8.44
C VAL A 649 -17.07 -21.21 7.72
N ASP A 650 -17.70 -20.38 6.89
CA ASP A 650 -18.84 -20.79 6.06
C ASP A 650 -18.45 -21.97 5.17
N SER A 651 -17.24 -21.95 4.59
CA SER A 651 -16.70 -23.07 3.82
C SER A 651 -16.55 -24.35 4.65
N MET A 652 -16.19 -24.24 5.94
CA MET A 652 -16.13 -25.36 6.89
C MET A 652 -17.52 -25.84 7.35
N THR A 653 -18.53 -24.98 7.37
CA THR A 653 -19.90 -25.37 7.76
C THR A 653 -20.62 -26.16 6.68
N LYS A 654 -20.25 -25.99 5.40
CA LYS A 654 -20.85 -26.74 4.28
C LYS A 654 -20.82 -28.24 4.60
N ILE A 655 -22.02 -28.81 4.67
CA ILE A 655 -22.31 -30.04 5.42
C ILE A 655 -21.59 -31.25 4.81
N VAL A 656 -20.54 -31.73 5.47
CA VAL A 656 -19.88 -33.01 5.17
C VAL A 656 -20.77 -34.20 5.56
N ASP A 657 -21.75 -34.02 6.44
CA ASP A 657 -22.53 -35.12 7.03
C ASP A 657 -23.47 -35.83 6.03
N LYS A 658 -23.93 -35.11 5.00
CA LYS A 658 -24.73 -35.69 3.89
C LYS A 658 -23.88 -36.39 2.84
N ALA A 659 -22.54 -36.36 2.97
CA ALA A 659 -21.61 -36.85 1.95
C ALA A 659 -21.96 -38.25 1.46
N LYS A 660 -22.49 -39.17 2.28
CA LYS A 660 -22.78 -40.54 1.83
C LYS A 660 -23.91 -40.64 0.78
N GLU A 661 -24.85 -39.70 0.75
CA GLU A 661 -26.10 -39.75 -0.03
C GLU A 661 -26.10 -38.86 -1.29
N ILE A 662 -25.05 -38.09 -1.52
CA ILE A 662 -24.96 -37.11 -2.61
C ILE A 662 -24.04 -37.63 -3.73
N GLU A 663 -24.27 -37.16 -4.97
CA GLU A 663 -23.43 -37.44 -6.14
C GLU A 663 -21.93 -37.23 -5.86
N LYS A 664 -21.07 -38.06 -6.49
CA LYS A 664 -19.62 -38.07 -6.25
C LYS A 664 -19.02 -36.66 -6.31
N LYS A 665 -19.39 -35.86 -7.32
CA LYS A 665 -18.82 -34.53 -7.56
C LYS A 665 -19.15 -33.53 -6.45
N GLU A 666 -20.41 -33.44 -6.04
CA GLU A 666 -20.83 -32.54 -4.97
C GLU A 666 -20.16 -32.90 -3.63
N ARG A 667 -19.91 -34.19 -3.39
CA ARG A 667 -19.15 -34.68 -2.23
C ARG A 667 -17.69 -34.19 -2.24
N GLU A 668 -17.03 -34.20 -3.39
CA GLU A 668 -15.65 -33.70 -3.54
C GLU A 668 -15.57 -32.19 -3.28
N GLU A 669 -16.53 -31.43 -3.80
CA GLU A 669 -16.60 -29.98 -3.61
C GLU A 669 -16.86 -29.59 -2.15
N MET A 670 -17.69 -30.35 -1.42
CA MET A 670 -17.91 -30.15 0.01
C MET A 670 -16.65 -30.43 0.83
N ILE A 671 -15.96 -31.54 0.53
CA ILE A 671 -14.70 -31.89 1.19
C ILE A 671 -13.61 -30.83 0.89
N LEU A 672 -13.53 -30.37 -0.36
CA LEU A 672 -12.61 -29.32 -0.77
C LEU A 672 -12.91 -27.99 -0.08
N SER A 673 -14.19 -27.63 0.06
CA SER A 673 -14.62 -26.42 0.79
C SER A 673 -14.23 -26.51 2.26
N PHE A 674 -14.47 -27.67 2.89
CA PHE A 674 -14.11 -27.91 4.28
C PHE A 674 -12.60 -27.79 4.51
N VAL A 675 -11.80 -28.44 3.67
CA VAL A 675 -10.33 -28.39 3.78
C VAL A 675 -9.81 -26.99 3.47
N THR A 676 -10.26 -26.34 2.40
CA THR A 676 -9.85 -24.96 2.05
C THR A 676 -10.14 -23.98 3.20
N GLY A 677 -11.30 -24.09 3.84
CA GLY A 677 -11.64 -23.28 5.01
C GLY A 677 -10.71 -23.50 6.20
N LEU A 678 -10.22 -24.72 6.43
CA LEU A 678 -9.20 -25.01 7.44
C LEU A 678 -7.84 -24.38 7.10
N LEU A 679 -7.46 -24.41 5.82
CA LEU A 679 -6.15 -23.91 5.38
C LEU A 679 -6.04 -22.39 5.48
N PHE A 680 -7.15 -21.66 5.38
CA PHE A 680 -7.19 -20.21 5.59
C PHE A 680 -6.55 -19.80 6.93
N PHE A 681 -6.72 -20.62 7.96
CA PHE A 681 -6.22 -20.30 9.29
C PHE A 681 -4.73 -20.62 9.47
N ILE A 682 -4.14 -21.50 8.66
CA ILE A 682 -2.74 -21.94 8.85
C ILE A 682 -1.71 -20.79 8.71
N PRO A 683 -1.84 -19.84 7.77
CA PRO A 683 -0.94 -18.69 7.67
C PRO A 683 -0.95 -17.75 8.89
N LEU A 684 -2.05 -17.67 9.65
CA LEU A 684 -2.19 -16.76 10.81
C LEU A 684 -1.22 -17.08 11.97
N VAL A 685 -0.66 -18.29 12.02
CA VAL A 685 0.33 -18.70 13.03
C VAL A 685 1.79 -18.50 12.59
N GLY A 686 2.03 -17.99 11.39
CA GLY A 686 3.36 -17.60 10.92
C GLY A 686 4.39 -18.73 11.02
N GLU A 687 5.59 -18.42 11.54
CA GLU A 687 6.70 -19.37 11.70
C GLU A 687 6.33 -20.63 12.51
N ALA A 688 5.29 -20.58 13.36
CA ALA A 688 4.85 -21.72 14.18
C ALA A 688 4.22 -22.85 13.36
N ALA A 689 3.67 -22.59 12.17
CA ALA A 689 3.22 -23.66 11.27
C ALA A 689 4.40 -24.42 10.64
N GLY A 690 5.57 -23.80 10.56
CA GLY A 690 6.77 -24.32 9.88
C GLY A 690 6.55 -24.64 8.39
N VAL A 691 7.63 -25.03 7.72
CA VAL A 691 7.56 -25.58 6.34
C VAL A 691 6.65 -26.82 6.30
N ALA A 692 6.58 -27.58 7.40
CA ALA A 692 5.77 -28.79 7.50
C ALA A 692 4.27 -28.53 7.42
N GLY A 693 3.72 -27.53 8.13
CA GLY A 693 2.28 -27.22 8.11
C GLY A 693 1.80 -26.71 6.76
N LEU A 694 2.59 -25.85 6.09
CA LEU A 694 2.29 -25.35 4.75
C LEU A 694 2.47 -26.43 3.65
N THR A 695 3.40 -27.37 3.85
CA THR A 695 3.58 -28.52 2.94
C THR A 695 2.41 -29.48 3.10
N ALA A 696 2.03 -29.78 4.33
CA ALA A 696 0.90 -30.66 4.60
C ALA A 696 -0.41 -30.06 4.06
N ALA A 697 -0.67 -28.77 4.31
CA ALA A 697 -1.79 -28.01 3.72
C ALA A 697 -1.88 -28.16 2.20
N ARG A 698 -0.75 -28.00 1.50
CA ARG A 698 -0.67 -28.14 0.05
C ARG A 698 -0.94 -29.59 -0.40
N SER A 699 -0.43 -30.58 0.32
CA SER A 699 -0.71 -31.99 0.06
C SER A 699 -2.20 -32.30 0.25
N LEU A 700 -2.86 -31.73 1.28
CA LEU A 700 -4.28 -31.93 1.52
C LEU A 700 -5.16 -31.44 0.34
N LEU A 701 -4.82 -30.29 -0.27
CA LEU A 701 -5.51 -29.77 -1.46
C LEU A 701 -5.32 -30.68 -2.68
N ARG A 702 -4.08 -31.11 -2.94
CA ARG A 702 -3.72 -31.98 -4.08
C ARG A 702 -4.44 -33.33 -4.04
N LEU A 703 -4.68 -33.87 -2.85
CA LEU A 703 -5.37 -35.14 -2.66
C LEU A 703 -6.87 -35.08 -3.04
N ILE A 704 -7.47 -33.90 -3.18
CA ILE A 704 -8.90 -33.72 -3.51
C ILE A 704 -9.11 -33.16 -4.92
N SER A 705 -8.20 -32.31 -5.40
CA SER A 705 -8.31 -31.70 -6.73
C SER A 705 -8.02 -32.74 -7.82
N VAL A 706 -9.07 -33.35 -8.37
CA VAL A 706 -8.96 -34.17 -9.58
C VAL A 706 -8.71 -33.23 -10.77
N GLY A 707 -7.46 -32.80 -10.94
CA GLY A 707 -6.98 -32.05 -12.11
C GLY A 707 -7.51 -30.61 -12.27
N GLY A 708 -7.26 -29.70 -11.32
CA GLY A 708 -7.56 -28.28 -11.54
C GLY A 708 -7.02 -27.31 -10.48
N ASP A 709 -6.29 -26.30 -10.95
CA ASP A 709 -5.61 -25.21 -10.19
C ASP A 709 -6.52 -24.36 -9.29
N ALA A 710 -7.85 -24.50 -9.34
CA ALA A 710 -8.79 -23.57 -8.69
C ALA A 710 -8.68 -23.53 -7.14
N GLY A 711 -8.33 -24.64 -6.48
CA GLY A 711 -8.07 -24.65 -5.03
C GLY A 711 -6.67 -24.14 -4.66
N LEU A 712 -5.72 -24.24 -5.60
CA LEU A 712 -4.35 -23.76 -5.44
C LEU A 712 -4.25 -22.26 -5.64
N THR A 713 -5.03 -21.66 -6.53
CA THR A 713 -4.97 -20.21 -6.80
C THR A 713 -5.35 -19.37 -5.58
N VAL A 714 -6.41 -19.75 -4.84
CA VAL A 714 -6.79 -19.06 -3.60
C VAL A 714 -5.71 -19.24 -2.52
N TYR A 715 -5.17 -20.46 -2.40
CA TYR A 715 -4.09 -20.75 -1.45
C TYR A 715 -2.77 -20.04 -1.80
N ASP A 716 -2.42 -19.93 -3.08
CA ASP A 716 -1.19 -19.29 -3.55
C ASP A 716 -1.25 -17.77 -3.36
N VAL A 717 -2.43 -17.15 -3.49
CA VAL A 717 -2.65 -15.75 -3.11
C VAL A 717 -2.47 -15.59 -1.59
N VAL A 718 -3.07 -16.46 -0.79
CA VAL A 718 -2.96 -16.37 0.68
C VAL A 718 -1.54 -16.70 1.20
N LYS A 719 -0.68 -17.33 0.37
CA LYS A 719 0.68 -17.71 0.77
C LYS A 719 1.74 -16.66 0.46
N ASP A 720 1.48 -15.70 -0.43
CA ASP A 720 2.47 -14.66 -0.76
C ASP A 720 2.58 -13.64 0.38
N PRO A 721 3.68 -13.63 1.16
CA PRO A 721 3.80 -12.75 2.31
C PRO A 721 3.97 -11.27 1.94
N GLN A 722 4.23 -10.95 0.65
CA GLN A 722 4.44 -9.58 0.19
C GLN A 722 3.21 -8.97 -0.49
N ASN A 723 2.12 -9.72 -0.60
CA ASN A 723 0.92 -9.19 -1.21
C ASN A 723 0.09 -8.36 -0.21
N ALA A 724 -0.83 -7.55 -0.74
CA ALA A 724 -1.60 -6.61 0.08
C ALA A 724 -2.51 -7.35 1.08
N PHE A 725 -3.01 -8.52 0.68
CA PHE A 725 -3.83 -9.38 1.54
C PHE A 725 -3.11 -9.82 2.82
N MET A 726 -1.90 -10.39 2.72
CA MET A 726 -1.12 -10.85 3.87
C MET A 726 -0.53 -9.71 4.69
N SER A 727 -0.24 -8.57 4.05
CA SER A 727 0.22 -7.37 4.73
C SER A 727 -0.80 -6.86 5.75
N ILE A 728 -2.11 -6.93 5.44
CA ILE A 728 -3.19 -6.54 6.36
C ILE A 728 -3.10 -7.32 7.68
N PHE A 729 -3.04 -8.66 7.61
CA PHE A 729 -2.95 -9.50 8.82
C PHE A 729 -1.64 -9.27 9.58
N THR A 730 -0.54 -9.09 8.86
CA THR A 730 0.79 -8.85 9.45
C THR A 730 0.81 -7.55 10.25
N PHE A 731 0.29 -6.47 9.67
CA PHE A 731 0.22 -5.18 10.36
C PHE A 731 -0.68 -5.24 11.58
N LEU A 732 -1.86 -5.87 11.48
CA LEU A 732 -2.80 -5.94 12.59
C LEU A 732 -2.30 -6.82 13.74
N LEU A 733 -1.71 -7.98 13.45
CA LEU A 733 -1.16 -8.86 14.47
C LEU A 733 0.08 -8.27 15.16
N GLY A 734 0.84 -7.42 14.47
CA GLY A 734 2.05 -6.78 14.99
C GLY A 734 1.83 -5.47 15.75
N ALA A 735 0.64 -4.88 15.68
CA ALA A 735 0.46 -3.46 16.02
C ALA A 735 -0.06 -3.11 17.41
N GLY A 736 -0.51 -4.07 18.23
CA GLY A 736 -1.22 -3.68 19.45
C GLY A 736 -2.66 -3.28 19.14
N VAL A 737 -3.14 -2.24 19.82
CA VAL A 737 -4.36 -1.49 19.50
C VAL A 737 -4.03 -0.07 19.01
N GLY A 738 -2.78 0.16 18.60
CA GLY A 738 -2.30 1.48 18.18
C GLY A 738 -2.64 1.78 16.72
N GLU A 739 -2.92 3.06 16.45
CA GLU A 739 -3.27 3.61 15.14
C GLU A 739 -2.35 3.15 14.00
N GLY A 740 -1.03 3.20 14.20
CA GLY A 740 -0.06 2.93 13.12
C GLY A 740 -0.17 1.53 12.49
N GLY A 741 -0.74 0.55 13.18
CA GLY A 741 -1.04 -0.75 12.58
C GLY A 741 -2.30 -0.80 11.77
N PHE A 742 -3.38 -0.22 12.30
CA PHE A 742 -4.66 -0.13 11.61
C PHE A 742 -4.53 0.74 10.36
N ARG A 743 -3.79 1.85 10.42
CA ARG A 743 -3.48 2.68 9.25
C ARG A 743 -2.72 1.92 8.17
N LYS A 744 -1.64 1.20 8.51
CA LYS A 744 -0.89 0.39 7.53
C LYS A 744 -1.72 -0.76 6.94
N ALA A 745 -2.59 -1.36 7.75
CA ALA A 745 -3.54 -2.37 7.28
C ALA A 745 -4.58 -1.75 6.34
N ALA A 746 -5.06 -0.55 6.63
CA ALA A 746 -5.98 0.20 5.77
C ALA A 746 -5.32 0.60 4.44
N GLU A 747 -4.09 1.12 4.47
CA GLU A 747 -3.28 1.41 3.28
C GLU A 747 -3.10 0.15 2.44
N SER A 748 -2.79 -0.99 3.08
CA SER A 748 -2.68 -2.29 2.40
C SER A 748 -4.00 -2.68 1.74
N ARG A 749 -5.12 -2.57 2.47
CA ARG A 749 -6.47 -2.84 1.94
C ARG A 749 -6.79 -1.98 0.71
N ARG A 750 -6.49 -0.68 0.75
CA ARG A 750 -6.71 0.24 -0.37
C ARG A 750 -5.78 -0.02 -1.55
N SER A 751 -4.60 -0.58 -1.30
CA SER A 751 -3.62 -0.93 -2.34
C SER A 751 -3.88 -2.29 -3.02
N MET A 752 -4.84 -3.08 -2.54
CA MET A 752 -5.18 -4.38 -3.14
C MET A 752 -5.54 -4.24 -4.63
N THR A 753 -4.87 -5.02 -5.47
CA THR A 753 -5.12 -5.09 -6.90
C THR A 753 -6.49 -5.73 -7.18
N THR A 754 -7.06 -5.47 -8.36
CA THR A 754 -8.31 -6.10 -8.80
C THR A 754 -8.23 -7.64 -8.74
N ARG A 755 -7.07 -8.21 -9.07
CA ARG A 755 -6.85 -9.67 -8.99
C ARG A 755 -6.93 -10.20 -7.56
N GLU A 756 -6.36 -9.48 -6.59
CA GLU A 756 -6.43 -9.87 -5.19
C GLU A 756 -7.86 -9.75 -4.65
N VAL A 757 -8.59 -8.68 -5.00
CA VAL A 757 -9.99 -8.51 -4.60
C VAL A 757 -10.89 -9.57 -5.24
N ASP A 758 -10.70 -9.88 -6.53
CA ASP A 758 -11.46 -10.93 -7.23
C ASP A 758 -11.22 -12.32 -6.63
N SER A 759 -10.02 -12.58 -6.11
CA SER A 759 -9.68 -13.85 -5.48
C SER A 759 -10.43 -14.12 -4.17
N LEU A 760 -11.01 -13.07 -3.56
CA LEU A 760 -11.82 -13.19 -2.33
C LEU A 760 -13.22 -13.79 -2.59
N GLY A 761 -13.59 -14.00 -3.86
CA GLY A 761 -14.84 -14.65 -4.23
C GLY A 761 -16.06 -13.94 -3.66
N PRO A 762 -16.95 -14.61 -2.90
CA PRO A 762 -18.16 -14.00 -2.36
C PRO A 762 -17.92 -12.76 -1.48
N ALA A 763 -16.80 -12.71 -0.76
CA ALA A 763 -16.47 -11.59 0.14
C ALA A 763 -16.27 -10.26 -0.61
N LYS A 764 -15.95 -10.29 -1.91
CA LYS A 764 -15.88 -9.09 -2.76
C LYS A 764 -17.18 -8.29 -2.73
N LYS A 765 -18.32 -8.96 -2.76
CA LYS A 765 -19.63 -8.30 -2.77
C LYS A 765 -19.85 -7.49 -1.48
N ASP A 766 -19.45 -8.04 -0.34
CA ASP A 766 -19.58 -7.32 0.94
C ASP A 766 -18.54 -6.20 1.08
N LEU A 767 -17.36 -6.31 0.44
CA LEU A 767 -16.43 -5.19 0.29
C LEU A 767 -17.04 -4.05 -0.54
N GLU A 768 -17.71 -4.35 -1.65
CA GLU A 768 -18.42 -3.35 -2.47
C GLU A 768 -19.61 -2.72 -1.72
N ARG A 769 -20.27 -3.49 -0.83
CA ARG A 769 -21.35 -2.98 0.02
C ARG A 769 -20.84 -1.98 1.05
N ILE A 770 -19.67 -2.20 1.64
CA ILE A 770 -19.03 -1.22 2.55
C ILE A 770 -18.86 0.12 1.82
N GLU A 771 -18.33 0.11 0.59
CA GLU A 771 -18.18 1.33 -0.22
C GLU A 771 -19.52 1.97 -0.60
N THR A 772 -20.53 1.15 -0.87
CA THR A 772 -21.89 1.64 -1.16
C THR A 772 -22.51 2.32 0.06
N ILE A 773 -22.34 1.76 1.27
CA ILE A 773 -22.83 2.36 2.51
C ILE A 773 -22.10 3.68 2.79
N ARG A 774 -20.79 3.75 2.52
CA ARG A 774 -19.99 4.97 2.62
C ARG A 774 -20.35 6.04 1.59
N SER A 775 -20.80 5.66 0.40
CA SER A 775 -21.12 6.61 -0.68
C SER A 775 -22.23 7.61 -0.33
N GLY A 776 -23.03 7.33 0.71
CA GLY A 776 -24.01 8.28 1.29
C GLY A 776 -23.41 9.42 2.11
N ILE A 777 -22.10 9.38 2.42
CA ILE A 777 -21.37 10.39 3.21
C ILE A 777 -20.72 11.44 2.29
N CYS A 778 -20.64 11.20 0.97
CA CYS A 778 -20.03 12.13 0.00
C CYS A 778 -21.00 13.21 -0.54
N LEU A 779 -22.02 13.58 0.24
CA LEU A 779 -22.87 14.75 -0.01
C LEU A 779 -22.91 15.58 1.27
N LEU A 780 -21.81 16.27 1.56
CA LEU A 780 -21.74 17.49 2.35
C LEU A 780 -20.49 18.24 1.91
#